data_AF-A0A950AW93-F1
#
_entry.id   AF-A0A950AW93-F1
#
_cell.length_a   1.000
_cell.length_b   1.000
_cell.length_c   1.000
_cell.angle_alpha   90.00
_cell.angle_beta   90.00
_cell.angle_gamma   90.00
#
_symmetry.space_group_name_H-M   'P 1'
#
loop_
_entity.id
_entity.type
_entity.pdbx_description
1 polymer ?
#
loop_
_entity_poly.entity_id
_entity_poly.type
_entity_poly.pdbx_seq_one_letter_code
_entity_poly.pdbx_strand_id
1 'polypeptide(L)'
;MIPGYEILSKLGHGGMGVVFKARQSLLNRLVALKMIRGDARIESDRLDRFRIEAEAIARLRHPNVVVIYDIGEVDQRPYFSLELLEGGSLEERLAGTPQPARPAAELTETLAWAVNAAHRAGVVHRDLTPRNILFDADGTPKITDFGLAKRLEVERGMTVTDLVIGTPTYMAPEQASGRSREVGPAADIYALGAILYNQLTGRPPFHGTTPLETIMLVTSQAPVPPSRLQPKVPRDLETICLKCLEKEPRQRYADAGELAEDLGRFLAGKPIYARRTPAWERALKWARRHPTAATFAAVSLLALVLLVAGLLRHNAAVRAEARREDERVARRRLEAGDGLLNGQGELARGELDEARVTLTRLLAELRTEPRLADLRGRAADVLDQVRRGLAERASRAADRARLARFAELRDASLFLDIQHPDLALGGRCEEARAAARAALATFAAGGEDDAWSLAPLPASYAAAEREEVASGCYLMLMVLAEAVARPLPGEDPRPQAAKALRILERAAALRPPTRAYRIRRAVCLERAGDAAAARRERAEAERLEPAGAFDHFLLGQERYQRGDWTAALRHFDAAIEEQPDLFWAQCLSAVCFLNSAPSRPGEAKAALTACLQQRPSFAWLYLLRGVAFGQMGGIDLNAAARLPSRADALRVAAEAHFEAAEADFRRAFDRGLTGDLRYALHMNRGVLRFQRLRLDEAIADFERAAALDPTRYHAFASLASALSKQGRRDEALGRLDRAIALKPDLAALYRTRAQILLEGGDPPPAAAEAALRDLDEAIRRAPADSRDLAGDLTWRARLQRTLGRCDQALAAADAALAIAPELADAHRERVAALLELRRYGAVIDSCDAALAQGPPSAELYELRGLARVGRNDFAGAIADYTLALAARPDWARVHANRGWAYLFTNAPELAFQDFDAVVRLAPSDPDGYGGRGAARVRLRQHRAAASDVEESLRRGEPTPRRLYNAARTYAQAAAVAVLEVGRRGRAATRDAL
;
A
#
# COMPACT_ATOMS: atom_id res chain seq x y z
N MET A 1 3.41 13.51 26.18
CA MET A 1 4.81 13.86 26.52
C MET A 1 5.57 14.07 25.22
N ILE A 2 6.48 15.04 25.14
CA ILE A 2 7.25 15.32 23.93
C ILE A 2 8.62 14.64 24.11
N PRO A 3 8.98 13.63 23.30
CA PRO A 3 10.24 12.91 23.48
C PRO A 3 11.44 13.86 23.53
N GLY A 4 12.30 13.70 24.54
CA GLY A 4 13.50 14.53 24.72
C GLY A 4 13.26 15.91 25.36
N TYR A 5 12.02 16.26 25.73
CA TYR A 5 11.69 17.53 26.39
C TYR A 5 10.84 17.31 27.65
N GLU A 6 11.31 17.87 28.77
CA GLU A 6 10.56 17.97 30.03
C GLU A 6 9.88 19.33 30.10
N ILE A 7 8.55 19.37 30.12
CA ILE A 7 7.79 20.63 30.20
C ILE A 7 7.78 21.12 31.65
N LEU A 8 8.31 22.32 31.89
CA LEU A 8 8.43 22.92 33.22
C LEU A 8 7.25 23.83 33.55
N SER A 9 6.89 24.74 32.63
CA SER A 9 5.77 25.66 32.81
C SER A 9 5.24 26.16 31.47
N LYS A 10 4.02 26.72 31.47
CA LYS A 10 3.45 27.38 30.29
C LYS A 10 3.88 28.85 30.28
N LEU A 11 4.50 29.31 29.19
CA LEU A 11 4.95 30.70 29.01
C LEU A 11 3.85 31.57 28.39
N GLY A 12 3.03 30.99 27.49
CA GLY A 12 1.95 31.73 26.85
C GLY A 12 1.09 30.88 25.94
N HIS A 13 -0.05 31.43 25.53
CA HIS A 13 -0.87 30.86 24.45
C HIS A 13 -1.33 31.97 23.49
N GLY A 14 -1.60 31.61 22.25
CA GLY A 14 -2.12 32.52 21.22
C GLY A 14 -2.89 31.78 20.13
N GLY A 15 -3.27 32.49 19.07
CA GLY A 15 -4.03 31.92 17.94
C GLY A 15 -3.33 30.72 17.27
N MET A 16 -1.99 30.72 17.22
CA MET A 16 -1.20 29.70 16.54
C MET A 16 -0.81 28.51 17.43
N GLY A 17 -1.01 28.60 18.74
CA GLY A 17 -0.74 27.51 19.68
C GLY A 17 -0.19 27.91 21.04
N VAL A 18 0.53 26.99 21.68
CA VAL A 18 0.94 27.10 23.10
C VAL A 18 2.47 27.04 23.20
N VAL A 19 3.05 27.93 24.00
CA VAL A 19 4.49 27.99 24.27
C VAL A 19 4.77 27.55 25.70
N PHE A 20 5.70 26.63 25.88
CA PHE A 20 6.12 26.08 27.16
C PHE A 20 7.59 26.42 27.44
N LYS A 21 7.94 26.69 28.70
CA LYS A 21 9.32 26.58 29.18
C LYS A 21 9.57 25.10 29.37
N ALA A 22 10.56 24.56 28.67
CA ALA A 22 10.92 23.15 28.75
C ALA A 22 12.42 22.98 28.96
N ARG A 23 12.82 21.83 29.49
CA ARG A 23 14.21 21.39 29.59
C ARG A 23 14.44 20.30 28.55
N GLN A 24 15.38 20.52 27.64
CA GLN A 24 15.77 19.49 26.68
C GLN A 24 16.69 18.48 27.37
N SER A 25 16.26 17.22 27.48
CA SER A 25 16.84 16.24 28.39
C SER A 25 18.29 15.88 28.08
N LEU A 26 18.65 15.73 26.80
CA LEU A 26 20.02 15.33 26.39
C LEU A 26 21.09 16.40 26.64
N LEU A 27 20.74 17.68 26.44
CA LEU A 27 21.66 18.81 26.57
C LEU A 27 21.50 19.57 27.90
N ASN A 28 20.55 19.15 28.74
CA ASN A 28 20.15 19.80 30.00
C ASN A 28 20.02 21.33 29.90
N ARG A 29 19.44 21.82 28.80
CA ARG A 29 19.26 23.26 28.55
C ARG A 29 17.79 23.66 28.61
N LEU A 30 17.54 24.90 29.01
CA LEU A 30 16.21 25.51 28.99
C LEU A 30 15.90 26.05 27.59
N VAL A 31 14.68 25.80 27.14
CA VAL A 31 14.18 26.19 25.81
C VAL A 31 12.74 26.70 25.90
N ALA A 32 12.36 27.54 24.94
CA ALA A 32 10.97 27.86 24.67
C ALA A 32 10.43 26.87 23.62
N LEU A 33 9.54 25.98 24.03
CA LEU A 33 8.95 24.93 23.19
C LEU A 33 7.57 25.36 22.70
N LYS A 34 7.45 25.68 21.41
CA LYS A 34 6.20 26.16 20.79
C LYS A 34 5.50 25.04 20.03
N MET A 35 4.30 24.67 20.47
CA MET A 35 3.41 23.69 19.86
C MET A 35 2.39 24.38 18.96
N ILE A 36 2.29 23.96 17.69
CA ILE A 36 1.31 24.53 16.74
C ILE A 36 -0.05 23.81 16.88
N ARG A 37 -1.16 24.54 16.88
CA ARG A 37 -2.52 23.95 16.91
C ARG A 37 -2.87 23.31 15.55
N GLY A 38 -3.39 22.09 15.57
CA GLY A 38 -3.81 21.35 14.38
C GLY A 38 -5.14 20.66 14.63
N ASP A 39 -6.23 21.30 14.21
CA ASP A 39 -7.60 20.77 14.34
C ASP A 39 -8.08 20.17 12.99
N ALA A 40 -7.22 20.11 11.97
CA ALA A 40 -7.50 19.43 10.70
C ALA A 40 -6.20 18.89 10.09
N ARG A 41 -6.23 17.61 9.67
CA ARG A 41 -5.15 16.91 8.94
C ARG A 41 -4.53 17.84 7.88
N ILE A 42 -3.25 18.14 8.00
CA ILE A 42 -2.52 18.98 7.05
C ILE A 42 -2.06 18.08 5.89
N GLU A 43 -2.41 18.45 4.66
CA GLU A 43 -1.93 17.81 3.43
C GLU A 43 -0.40 17.89 3.33
N SER A 44 0.26 16.83 2.85
CA SER A 44 1.73 16.67 2.86
C SER A 44 2.49 17.85 2.25
N ASP A 45 2.00 18.40 1.14
CA ASP A 45 2.63 19.50 0.38
C ASP A 45 2.71 20.84 1.16
N ARG A 46 1.86 21.01 2.19
CA ARG A 46 1.85 22.19 3.06
C ARG A 46 2.85 22.05 4.22
N LEU A 47 3.08 20.83 4.69
CA LEU A 47 4.08 20.52 5.71
C LEU A 47 5.51 20.66 5.16
N ASP A 48 5.72 20.29 3.89
CA ASP A 48 7.02 20.41 3.22
C ASP A 48 7.43 21.87 3.03
N ARG A 49 6.50 22.76 2.64
CA ARG A 49 6.76 24.21 2.57
C ARG A 49 7.00 24.84 3.93
N PHE A 50 6.27 24.40 4.96
CA PHE A 50 6.49 24.82 6.35
C PHE A 50 7.90 24.44 6.83
N ARG A 51 8.39 23.24 6.49
CA ARG A 51 9.76 22.81 6.79
C ARG A 51 10.80 23.65 6.05
N ILE A 52 10.61 23.93 4.76
CA ILE A 52 11.54 24.74 3.94
C ILE A 52 11.75 26.14 4.52
N GLU A 53 10.68 26.84 4.92
CA GLU A 53 10.80 28.18 5.50
C GLU A 53 11.39 28.16 6.91
N ALA A 54 11.05 27.14 7.72
CA ALA A 54 11.64 26.96 9.04
C ALA A 54 13.14 26.67 8.97
N GLU A 55 13.59 25.88 7.98
CA GLU A 55 15.01 25.65 7.70
C GLU A 55 15.73 26.93 7.28
N ALA A 56 15.10 27.80 6.48
CA ALA A 56 15.69 29.06 6.06
C ALA A 56 15.98 29.99 7.26
N ILE A 57 15.07 30.02 8.26
CA ILE A 57 15.27 30.78 9.50
C ILE A 57 16.29 30.10 10.41
N ALA A 58 16.27 28.77 10.52
CA ALA A 58 17.25 28.04 11.34
C ALA A 58 18.69 28.23 10.83
N ARG A 59 18.88 28.48 9.53
CA ARG A 59 20.17 28.82 8.92
C ARG A 59 20.57 30.28 9.13
N LEU A 60 19.64 31.17 9.49
CA LEU A 60 19.91 32.59 9.71
C LEU A 60 20.59 32.79 11.07
N ARG A 61 21.92 32.97 11.04
CA ARG A 61 22.70 33.33 12.23
C ARG A 61 22.75 34.86 12.37
N HIS A 62 21.89 35.43 13.20
CA HIS A 62 21.88 36.86 13.49
C HIS A 62 21.65 37.11 15.00
N PRO A 63 22.40 38.02 15.66
CA PRO A 63 22.28 38.24 17.10
C PRO A 63 20.89 38.71 17.54
N ASN A 64 20.16 39.42 16.67
CA ASN A 64 18.82 39.94 16.92
C ASN A 64 17.69 39.09 16.33
N VAL A 65 17.93 37.82 16.03
CA VAL A 65 16.90 36.84 15.63
C VAL A 65 16.96 35.66 16.59
N VAL A 66 15.80 35.19 17.06
CA VAL A 66 15.73 34.03 17.96
C VAL A 66 16.29 32.79 17.29
N VAL A 67 17.17 32.08 18.00
CA VAL A 67 17.76 30.84 17.49
C VAL A 67 16.74 29.70 17.57
N ILE A 68 16.52 29.04 16.44
CA ILE A 68 15.78 27.77 16.38
C ILE A 68 16.78 26.65 16.63
N TYR A 69 16.54 25.86 17.66
CA TYR A 69 17.41 24.74 17.99
C TYR A 69 16.96 23.39 17.46
N ASP A 70 15.66 23.18 17.34
CA ASP A 70 15.08 21.90 16.92
C ASP A 70 13.71 22.12 16.29
N ILE A 71 13.38 21.30 15.30
CA ILE A 71 12.10 21.28 14.62
C ILE A 71 11.67 19.82 14.55
N GLY A 72 10.49 19.51 15.10
CA GLY A 72 10.02 18.14 15.13
C GLY A 72 8.51 18.04 15.06
N GLU A 73 8.04 16.81 15.17
CA GLU A 73 6.63 16.46 15.09
C GLU A 73 6.30 15.43 16.17
N VAL A 74 5.18 15.64 16.87
CA VAL A 74 4.64 14.71 17.85
C VAL A 74 3.13 14.62 17.63
N ASP A 75 2.58 13.40 17.50
CA ASP A 75 1.15 13.16 17.25
C ASP A 75 0.58 13.98 16.06
N GLN A 76 1.34 14.07 14.95
CA GLN A 76 1.02 14.87 13.77
C GLN A 76 0.92 16.39 14.02
N ARG A 77 1.51 16.88 15.11
CA ARG A 77 1.58 18.30 15.45
C ARG A 77 3.03 18.77 15.39
N PRO A 78 3.35 19.75 14.53
CA PRO A 78 4.70 20.30 14.47
C PRO A 78 5.00 21.13 15.72
N TYR A 79 6.26 21.12 16.14
CA TYR A 79 6.78 21.94 17.22
C TYR A 79 8.11 22.59 16.87
N PHE A 80 8.39 23.71 17.55
CA PHE A 80 9.69 24.39 17.54
C PHE A 80 10.32 24.37 18.93
N SER A 81 11.61 24.05 19.00
CA SER A 81 12.44 24.35 20.16
C SER A 81 13.26 25.60 19.89
N LEU A 82 13.03 26.64 20.66
CA LEU A 82 13.62 27.96 20.50
C LEU A 82 14.50 28.32 21.71
N GLU A 83 15.42 29.25 21.49
CA GLU A 83 16.10 29.97 22.56
C GLU A 83 15.08 30.58 23.55
N LEU A 84 15.30 30.36 24.84
CA LEU A 84 14.47 30.94 25.90
C LEU A 84 14.99 32.35 26.23
N LEU A 85 14.14 33.36 26.07
CA LEU A 85 14.45 34.76 26.37
C LEU A 85 13.67 35.21 27.61
N GLU A 86 14.39 35.63 28.66
CA GLU A 86 13.80 35.92 29.98
C GLU A 86 13.51 37.42 30.20
N GLY A 87 13.94 38.31 29.30
CA GLY A 87 13.84 39.77 29.43
C GLY A 87 12.51 40.41 29.01
N GLY A 88 11.47 39.59 28.78
CA GLY A 88 10.13 40.03 28.40
C GLY A 88 10.00 40.50 26.95
N SER A 89 8.82 41.01 26.57
CA SER A 89 8.53 41.54 25.23
C SER A 89 8.58 43.06 25.16
N LEU A 90 8.72 43.63 23.96
CA LEU A 90 8.63 45.08 23.75
C LEU A 90 7.22 45.60 24.07
N GLU A 91 6.18 44.80 23.87
CA GLU A 91 4.81 45.14 24.26
C GLU A 91 4.71 45.44 25.77
N GLU A 92 5.29 44.58 26.60
CA GLU A 92 5.35 44.75 28.06
C GLU A 92 6.16 45.98 28.46
N ARG A 93 7.26 46.25 27.76
CA ARG A 93 8.12 47.43 28.04
C ARG A 93 7.47 48.75 27.64
N LEU A 94 6.65 48.75 26.58
CA LEU A 94 5.97 49.96 26.14
C LEU A 94 4.86 50.38 27.10
N ALA A 95 4.00 49.45 27.51
CA ALA A 95 2.91 49.69 28.46
C ALA A 95 2.08 50.98 28.21
N GLY A 96 1.95 51.41 26.95
CA GLY A 96 1.24 52.63 26.56
C GLY A 96 2.01 53.95 26.79
N THR A 97 3.30 53.88 27.14
CA THR A 97 4.13 55.05 27.47
C THR A 97 5.09 55.41 26.32
N PRO A 98 5.14 56.69 25.90
CA PRO A 98 6.11 57.15 24.91
C PRO A 98 7.55 57.03 25.41
N GLN A 99 8.40 56.44 24.59
CA GLN A 99 9.83 56.26 24.81
C GLN A 99 10.64 57.47 24.29
N PRO A 100 11.84 57.72 24.86
CA PRO A 100 12.73 58.74 24.34
C PRO A 100 13.14 58.45 22.88
N ALA A 101 13.19 59.50 22.05
CA ALA A 101 13.35 59.37 20.61
C ALA A 101 14.63 58.66 20.17
N ARG A 102 15.74 58.87 20.88
CA ARG A 102 17.04 58.27 20.55
C ARG A 102 17.07 56.74 20.82
N PRO A 103 16.76 56.25 22.04
CA PRO A 103 16.59 54.81 22.29
C PRO A 103 15.59 54.13 21.36
N ALA A 104 14.48 54.80 21.02
CA ALA A 104 13.49 54.26 20.08
C ALA A 104 14.08 54.05 18.67
N ALA A 105 14.91 54.99 18.21
CA ALA A 105 15.61 54.90 16.93
C ALA A 105 16.72 53.83 16.95
N GLU A 106 17.49 53.71 18.04
CA GLU A 106 18.53 52.68 18.24
C GLU A 106 17.92 51.26 18.19
N LEU A 107 16.79 51.06 18.87
CA LEU A 107 16.06 49.79 18.82
C LEU A 107 15.52 49.50 17.43
N THR A 108 14.86 50.46 16.77
CA THR A 108 14.32 50.24 15.42
C THR A 108 15.40 50.02 14.38
N GLU A 109 16.56 50.68 14.48
CA GLU A 109 17.71 50.42 13.60
C GLU A 109 18.19 48.97 13.74
N THR A 110 18.36 48.51 14.99
CA THR A 110 18.77 47.13 15.30
C THR A 110 17.79 46.11 14.71
N LEU A 111 16.48 46.36 14.84
CA LEU A 111 15.44 45.50 14.28
C LEU A 111 15.42 45.55 12.75
N ALA A 112 15.67 46.72 12.14
CA ALA A 112 15.71 46.88 10.69
C ALA A 112 16.88 46.09 10.06
N TRP A 113 18.05 46.06 10.71
CA TRP A 113 19.16 45.18 10.30
C TRP A 113 18.81 43.69 10.38
N ALA A 114 18.14 43.28 11.46
CA ALA A 114 17.68 41.89 11.64
C ALA A 114 16.67 41.47 10.56
N VAL A 115 15.70 42.34 10.25
CA VAL A 115 14.70 42.12 9.20
C VAL A 115 15.36 42.08 7.82
N ASN A 116 16.33 42.96 7.55
CA ASN A 116 17.09 42.94 6.30
C ASN A 116 17.87 41.62 6.11
N ALA A 117 18.48 41.10 7.18
CA ALA A 117 19.16 39.80 7.14
C ALA A 117 18.17 38.66 6.80
N ALA A 118 16.96 38.69 7.36
CA ALA A 118 15.91 37.73 7.02
C ALA A 118 15.43 37.88 5.56
N HIS A 119 15.21 39.10 5.08
CA HIS A 119 14.81 39.37 3.69
C HIS A 119 15.86 38.87 2.68
N ARG A 120 17.15 39.04 2.96
CA ARG A 120 18.25 38.50 2.14
C ARG A 120 18.30 36.98 2.13
N ALA A 121 17.82 36.33 3.19
CA ALA A 121 17.64 34.88 3.24
C ALA A 121 16.32 34.42 2.58
N GLY A 122 15.56 35.32 1.95
CA GLY A 122 14.30 35.02 1.27
C GLY A 122 13.09 34.89 2.21
N VAL A 123 13.22 35.30 3.47
CA VAL A 123 12.17 35.16 4.50
C VAL A 123 11.56 36.53 4.81
N VAL A 124 10.24 36.66 4.68
CA VAL A 124 9.45 37.85 5.07
C VAL A 124 8.67 37.53 6.34
N HIS A 125 8.68 38.42 7.34
CA HIS A 125 8.06 38.14 8.64
C HIS A 125 6.53 38.16 8.60
N ARG A 126 5.93 39.17 7.96
CA ARG A 126 4.47 39.34 7.74
C ARG A 126 3.60 39.53 8.98
N ASP A 127 4.17 39.50 10.18
CA ASP A 127 3.42 39.64 11.43
C ASP A 127 4.26 40.30 12.52
N LEU A 128 5.09 41.26 12.12
CA LEU A 128 6.00 41.92 13.04
C LEU A 128 5.22 42.85 13.96
N THR A 129 5.31 42.63 15.27
CA THR A 129 4.59 43.38 16.31
C THR A 129 5.48 43.53 17.56
N PRO A 130 5.17 44.46 18.49
CA PRO A 130 5.91 44.57 19.76
C PRO A 130 5.93 43.28 20.59
N ARG A 131 4.92 42.42 20.47
CA ARG A 131 4.88 41.11 21.15
C ARG A 131 5.94 40.14 20.62
N ASN A 132 6.30 40.27 19.35
CA ASN A 132 7.25 39.41 18.65
C ASN A 132 8.70 39.92 18.74
N ILE A 133 8.94 40.95 19.55
CA ILE A 133 10.27 41.47 19.88
C ILE A 133 10.52 41.13 21.35
N LEU A 134 11.35 40.13 21.59
CA LEU A 134 11.70 39.65 22.91
C LEU A 134 13.09 40.14 23.30
N PHE A 135 13.39 40.14 24.59
CA PHE A 135 14.69 40.56 25.09
C PHE A 135 15.38 39.42 25.85
N ASP A 136 16.68 39.28 25.63
CA ASP A 136 17.52 38.43 26.47
C ASP A 136 17.77 39.10 27.84
N ALA A 137 18.36 38.37 28.78
CA ALA A 137 18.66 38.83 30.14
C ALA A 137 19.60 40.06 30.17
N ASP A 138 20.45 40.21 29.15
CA ASP A 138 21.34 41.36 28.98
C ASP A 138 20.66 42.59 28.34
N GLY A 139 19.39 42.45 27.93
CA GLY A 139 18.62 43.50 27.26
C GLY A 139 18.79 43.53 25.73
N THR A 140 19.45 42.55 25.12
CA THR A 140 19.56 42.43 23.66
C THR A 140 18.20 42.10 23.03
N PRO A 141 17.69 42.90 22.06
CA PRO A 141 16.42 42.61 21.39
C PRO A 141 16.58 41.50 20.34
N LYS A 142 15.62 40.58 20.29
CA LYS A 142 15.55 39.51 19.30
C LYS A 142 14.13 39.38 18.72
N ILE A 143 14.07 39.22 17.41
CA ILE A 143 12.82 38.98 16.68
C ILE A 143 12.49 37.49 16.73
N THR A 144 11.24 37.18 17.09
CA THR A 144 10.69 35.82 17.11
C THR A 144 9.45 35.71 16.22
N ASP A 145 8.91 34.50 16.06
CA ASP A 145 7.60 34.28 15.43
C ASP A 145 7.46 34.81 13.99
N PHE A 146 8.51 34.62 13.18
CA PHE A 146 8.42 34.75 11.72
C PHE A 146 7.22 33.94 11.22
N GLY A 147 6.39 34.53 10.33
CA GLY A 147 5.01 34.14 10.02
C GLY A 147 4.76 32.77 9.35
N LEU A 148 5.54 31.75 9.70
CA LEU A 148 5.54 30.36 9.20
C LEU A 148 4.16 29.68 9.26
N ALA A 149 3.32 30.05 10.24
CA ALA A 149 1.99 29.47 10.40
C ALA A 149 0.88 30.21 9.63
N LYS A 150 1.00 31.52 9.35
CA LYS A 150 -0.06 32.29 8.68
C LYS A 150 -0.24 31.90 7.21
N ARG A 151 0.79 31.39 6.52
CA ARG A 151 0.65 30.89 5.14
C ARG A 151 -0.26 29.66 5.05
N LEU A 152 -0.29 28.82 6.09
CA LEU A 152 -1.17 27.64 6.15
C LEU A 152 -2.66 28.03 6.21
N GLU A 153 -2.98 29.19 6.77
CA GLU A 153 -4.34 29.75 6.82
C GLU A 153 -4.70 30.55 5.57
N VAL A 154 -3.75 31.31 5.01
CA VAL A 154 -3.93 32.11 3.78
C VAL A 154 -4.29 31.24 2.57
N GLU A 155 -3.70 30.05 2.44
CA GLU A 155 -3.96 29.12 1.34
C GLU A 155 -5.22 28.25 1.51
N ARG A 156 -5.94 28.38 2.64
CA ARG A 156 -7.28 27.78 2.83
C ARG A 156 -8.41 28.61 2.23
N GLY A 157 -8.09 29.75 1.60
CA GLY A 157 -9.10 30.71 1.14
C GLY A 157 -9.70 31.43 2.34
N MET A 158 -8.97 32.41 2.88
CA MET A 158 -9.44 33.17 4.04
C MET A 158 -10.77 33.84 3.73
N THR A 159 -11.78 33.58 4.58
CA THR A 159 -13.02 34.36 4.56
C THR A 159 -12.81 35.68 5.33
N VAL A 160 -13.58 36.73 5.02
CA VAL A 160 -13.51 38.04 5.72
C VAL A 160 -13.70 37.89 7.24
N THR A 161 -14.31 36.80 7.69
CA THR A 161 -14.47 36.38 9.09
C THR A 161 -13.17 35.86 9.74
N ASP A 162 -12.25 35.26 8.99
CA ASP A 162 -10.97 34.71 9.52
C ASP A 162 -9.88 35.78 9.71
N LEU A 163 -10.02 36.95 9.06
CA LEU A 163 -9.19 38.13 9.26
C LEU A 163 -9.32 38.76 10.67
N VAL A 164 -10.31 38.32 11.45
CA VAL A 164 -10.65 38.85 12.78
C VAL A 164 -9.88 38.14 13.91
N ILE A 165 -8.99 37.20 13.59
CA ILE A 165 -8.14 36.52 14.57
C ILE A 165 -6.83 37.33 14.76
N GLY A 166 -6.94 38.49 15.41
CA GLY A 166 -5.80 39.32 15.83
C GLY A 166 -6.07 40.82 15.80
N THR A 167 -5.23 41.62 16.45
CA THR A 167 -5.32 43.08 16.46
C THR A 167 -4.58 43.65 15.23
N PRO A 168 -5.26 44.21 14.21
CA PRO A 168 -4.68 44.56 12.90
C PRO A 168 -3.82 45.84 12.90
N THR A 169 -3.38 46.25 14.08
CA THR A 169 -2.87 47.58 14.37
C THR A 169 -1.47 47.88 13.82
N TYR A 170 -0.67 46.85 13.55
CA TYR A 170 0.66 46.95 12.94
C TYR A 170 0.69 46.43 11.50
N MET A 171 -0.47 46.01 10.98
CA MET A 171 -0.60 45.41 9.66
C MET A 171 -0.41 46.46 8.55
N ALA A 172 0.29 46.09 7.48
CA ALA A 172 0.44 46.96 6.32
C ALA A 172 -0.88 47.06 5.49
N PRO A 173 -1.14 48.17 4.77
CA PRO A 173 -2.33 48.34 3.94
C PRO A 173 -2.59 47.22 2.92
N GLU A 174 -1.53 46.69 2.31
CA GLU A 174 -1.60 45.55 1.39
C GLU A 174 -2.04 44.25 2.08
N GLN A 175 -1.68 44.06 3.36
CA GLN A 175 -2.14 42.94 4.17
C GLN A 175 -3.60 43.15 4.61
N ALA A 176 -3.95 44.36 5.02
CA ALA A 176 -5.29 44.73 5.49
C ALA A 176 -6.35 44.72 4.37
N SER A 177 -5.94 44.87 3.10
CA SER A 177 -6.82 44.81 1.92
C SER A 177 -7.02 43.39 1.36
N GLY A 178 -6.48 42.36 2.01
CA GLY A 178 -6.66 40.95 1.60
C GLY A 178 -5.88 40.53 0.35
N ARG A 179 -5.00 41.39 -0.18
CA ARG A 179 -4.19 41.14 -1.38
C ARG A 179 -2.96 40.29 -1.07
N SER A 180 -3.21 39.03 -0.70
CA SER A 180 -2.21 38.08 -0.18
C SER A 180 -1.03 37.81 -1.13
N ARG A 181 -1.19 38.02 -2.45
CA ARG A 181 -0.12 37.85 -3.46
C ARG A 181 0.82 39.06 -3.58
N GLU A 182 0.45 40.21 -3.02
CA GLU A 182 1.21 41.47 -3.09
C GLU A 182 2.03 41.75 -1.81
N VAL A 183 1.96 40.87 -0.81
CA VAL A 183 2.66 41.03 0.49
C VAL A 183 4.13 40.60 0.36
N GLY A 184 5.01 41.59 0.17
CA GLY A 184 6.47 41.42 0.11
C GLY A 184 7.23 42.10 1.26
N PRO A 185 8.56 42.23 1.17
CA PRO A 185 9.43 42.88 2.18
C PRO A 185 8.95 44.25 2.68
N ALA A 186 8.31 45.03 1.82
CA ALA A 186 7.76 46.36 2.15
C ALA A 186 6.71 46.34 3.27
N ALA A 187 6.04 45.21 3.51
CA ALA A 187 5.08 45.07 4.61
C ALA A 187 5.78 45.08 5.98
N ASP A 188 6.96 44.46 6.10
CA ASP A 188 7.75 44.46 7.34
C ASP A 188 8.34 45.85 7.62
N ILE A 189 8.72 46.59 6.58
CA ILE A 189 9.16 47.99 6.68
C ILE A 189 8.05 48.88 7.27
N TYR A 190 6.79 48.67 6.84
CA TYR A 190 5.64 49.35 7.41
C TYR A 190 5.45 49.00 8.88
N ALA A 191 5.53 47.71 9.23
CA ALA A 191 5.38 47.24 10.60
C ALA A 191 6.48 47.82 11.53
N LEU A 192 7.74 47.89 11.08
CA LEU A 192 8.82 48.59 11.79
C LEU A 192 8.51 50.08 11.99
N GLY A 193 7.95 50.74 10.98
CA GLY A 193 7.45 52.11 11.08
C GLY A 193 6.32 52.28 12.11
N ALA A 194 5.40 51.33 12.17
CA ALA A 194 4.31 51.32 13.14
C ALA A 194 4.81 51.05 14.57
N ILE A 195 5.83 50.21 14.73
CA ILE A 195 6.52 49.97 16.01
C ILE A 195 7.25 51.24 16.46
N LEU A 196 8.03 51.88 15.58
CA LEU A 196 8.68 53.16 15.86
C LEU A 196 7.67 54.24 16.25
N TYR A 197 6.55 54.32 15.54
CA TYR A 197 5.46 55.23 15.87
C TYR A 197 4.91 54.98 17.28
N ASN A 198 4.67 53.71 17.64
CA ASN A 198 4.20 53.34 18.96
C ASN A 198 5.22 53.70 20.05
N GLN A 199 6.50 53.39 19.82
CA GLN A 199 7.57 53.82 20.72
C GLN A 199 7.55 55.34 20.93
N LEU A 200 7.40 56.15 19.88
CA LEU A 200 7.47 57.61 19.99
C LEU A 200 6.24 58.26 20.60
N THR A 201 5.07 57.62 20.50
CA THR A 201 3.79 58.25 20.85
C THR A 201 3.02 57.52 21.95
N GLY A 202 3.51 56.35 22.40
CA GLY A 202 2.86 55.49 23.38
C GLY A 202 1.62 54.77 22.84
N ARG A 203 1.24 54.99 21.57
CA ARG A 203 0.12 54.33 20.91
C ARG A 203 0.45 54.02 19.45
N PRO A 204 -0.16 52.98 18.86
CA PRO A 204 0.04 52.67 17.45
C PRO A 204 -0.57 53.73 16.51
N PRO A 205 -0.18 53.75 15.23
CA PRO A 205 -0.61 54.80 14.28
C PRO A 205 -2.11 54.79 13.99
N PHE A 206 -2.75 53.62 14.04
CA PHE A 206 -4.18 53.45 13.81
C PHE A 206 -4.77 52.48 14.84
N HIS A 207 -5.87 52.87 15.47
CA HIS A 207 -6.59 52.04 16.41
C HIS A 207 -8.08 52.44 16.39
N GLY A 208 -8.93 51.54 15.87
CA GLY A 208 -10.39 51.69 15.87
C GLY A 208 -11.02 50.97 17.07
N THR A 209 -12.32 51.19 17.28
CA THR A 209 -13.11 50.48 18.30
C THR A 209 -13.36 49.02 17.93
N THR A 210 -13.27 48.69 16.63
CA THR A 210 -13.34 47.31 16.13
C THR A 210 -12.14 46.97 15.23
N PRO A 211 -11.80 45.67 15.07
CA PRO A 211 -10.77 45.24 14.12
C PRO A 211 -11.04 45.70 12.68
N LEU A 212 -12.29 45.64 12.23
CA LEU A 212 -12.68 46.08 10.89
C LEU A 212 -12.50 47.60 10.71
N GLU A 213 -12.87 48.39 11.72
CA GLU A 213 -12.62 49.84 11.71
C GLU A 213 -11.12 50.13 11.64
N THR A 214 -10.30 49.41 12.40
CA THR A 214 -8.84 49.56 12.36
C THR A 214 -8.27 49.25 10.97
N ILE A 215 -8.76 48.20 10.29
CA ILE A 215 -8.41 47.87 8.90
C ILE A 215 -8.77 49.01 7.93
N MET A 216 -9.95 49.62 8.08
CA MET A 216 -10.36 50.77 7.27
C MET A 216 -9.45 51.98 7.49
N LEU A 217 -9.06 52.26 8.74
CA LEU A 217 -8.13 53.36 9.06
C LEU A 217 -6.74 53.10 8.46
N VAL A 218 -6.22 51.88 8.59
CA VAL A 218 -4.93 51.46 8.01
C VAL A 218 -4.93 51.63 6.48
N THR A 219 -6.02 51.31 5.78
CA THR A 219 -6.06 51.36 4.31
C THR A 219 -6.28 52.76 3.74
N SER A 220 -6.96 53.66 4.48
CA SER A 220 -7.46 54.92 3.90
C SER A 220 -6.96 56.19 4.60
N GLN A 221 -6.63 56.15 5.88
CA GLN A 221 -6.30 57.35 6.67
C GLN A 221 -4.79 57.56 6.76
N ALA A 222 -4.33 58.80 6.59
CA ALA A 222 -2.93 59.16 6.87
C ALA A 222 -2.67 59.21 8.38
N PRO A 223 -1.52 58.71 8.87
CA PRO A 223 -1.22 58.72 10.30
C PRO A 223 -1.06 60.16 10.81
N VAL A 224 -1.40 60.37 12.08
CA VAL A 224 -1.17 61.66 12.74
C VAL A 224 0.35 61.83 12.91
N PRO A 225 0.98 62.94 12.51
CA PRO A 225 2.42 63.12 12.73
C PRO A 225 2.80 62.98 14.22
N PRO A 226 3.81 62.15 14.58
CA PRO A 226 4.25 61.94 15.95
C PRO A 226 4.47 63.22 16.77
N SER A 227 5.02 64.26 16.16
CA SER A 227 5.25 65.57 16.80
C SER A 227 3.98 66.27 17.28
N ARG A 228 2.79 65.91 16.77
CA ARG A 228 1.51 66.42 17.26
C ARG A 228 1.03 65.74 18.54
N LEU A 229 1.52 64.53 18.81
CA LEU A 229 1.19 63.74 20.00
C LEU A 229 2.27 63.88 21.07
N GLN A 230 3.53 63.92 20.64
CA GLN A 230 4.69 64.13 21.47
C GLN A 230 5.57 65.25 20.86
N PRO A 231 5.41 66.51 21.30
CA PRO A 231 6.11 67.67 20.71
C PRO A 231 7.65 67.56 20.73
N LYS A 232 8.22 66.73 21.60
CA LYS A 232 9.66 66.51 21.72
C LYS A 232 10.26 65.57 20.67
N VAL A 233 9.45 64.99 19.76
CA VAL A 233 9.96 64.11 18.70
C VAL A 233 10.78 64.91 17.67
N PRO A 234 12.04 64.53 17.41
CA PRO A 234 12.85 65.16 16.38
C PRO A 234 12.25 65.02 14.99
N ARG A 235 12.35 66.09 14.19
CA ARG A 235 11.71 66.19 12.86
C ARG A 235 12.21 65.16 11.85
N ASP A 236 13.49 64.83 11.93
CA ASP A 236 14.10 63.86 11.00
C ASP A 236 13.62 62.44 11.31
N LEU A 237 13.50 62.10 12.59
CA LEU A 237 12.94 60.82 13.02
C LEU A 237 11.44 60.69 12.69
N GLU A 238 10.67 61.78 12.82
CA GLU A 238 9.29 61.83 12.32
C GLU A 238 9.22 61.56 10.81
N THR A 239 10.14 62.14 10.04
CA THR A 239 10.18 61.98 8.57
C THR A 239 10.45 60.52 8.20
N ILE A 240 11.42 59.88 8.87
CA ILE A 240 11.71 58.45 8.70
C ILE A 240 10.48 57.60 9.04
N CYS A 241 9.88 57.86 10.21
CA CYS A 241 8.71 57.12 10.69
C CYS A 241 7.52 57.22 9.72
N LEU A 242 7.22 58.41 9.19
CA LEU A 242 6.11 58.62 8.27
C LEU A 242 6.38 58.01 6.89
N LYS A 243 7.63 58.02 6.40
CA LYS A 243 8.00 57.35 5.14
C LYS A 243 7.76 55.83 5.21
N CYS A 244 8.02 55.19 6.34
CA CYS A 244 7.67 53.78 6.53
C CYS A 244 6.15 53.53 6.47
N LEU A 245 5.34 54.50 6.90
CA LEU A 245 3.88 54.40 7.02
C LEU A 245 3.12 54.82 5.75
N GLU A 246 3.83 55.05 4.63
CA GLU A 246 3.21 55.37 3.35
C GLU A 246 2.30 54.23 2.87
N LYS A 247 1.17 54.60 2.25
CA LYS A 247 0.15 53.61 1.87
C LYS A 247 0.57 52.75 0.69
N GLU A 248 1.24 53.35 -0.30
CA GLU A 248 1.78 52.63 -1.44
C GLU A 248 3.17 52.05 -1.12
N PRO A 249 3.40 50.73 -1.27
CA PRO A 249 4.69 50.09 -0.94
C PRO A 249 5.91 50.75 -1.62
N ARG A 250 5.76 51.15 -2.89
CA ARG A 250 6.80 51.82 -3.68
C ARG A 250 7.24 53.19 -3.15
N GLN A 251 6.47 53.80 -2.26
CA GLN A 251 6.80 55.10 -1.64
C GLN A 251 7.53 54.95 -0.30
N ARG A 252 7.65 53.71 0.22
CA ARG A 252 8.45 53.37 1.40
C ARG A 252 9.93 53.22 1.02
N TYR A 253 10.75 52.74 1.95
CA TYR A 253 12.12 52.32 1.62
C TYR A 253 12.12 51.09 0.71
N ALA A 254 13.13 50.97 -0.16
CA ALA A 254 13.21 49.86 -1.10
C ALA A 254 13.48 48.53 -0.38
N ASP A 255 14.26 48.59 0.69
CA ASP A 255 14.54 47.47 1.59
C ASP A 255 14.72 47.94 3.05
N ALA A 256 14.78 46.99 3.98
CA ALA A 256 14.94 47.27 5.41
C ALA A 256 16.36 47.79 5.76
N GLY A 257 17.36 47.53 4.91
CA GLY A 257 18.71 48.07 5.06
C GLY A 257 18.74 49.58 4.85
N GLU A 258 18.05 50.11 3.83
CA GLU A 258 17.93 51.56 3.61
C GLU A 258 17.27 52.27 4.81
N LEU A 259 16.27 51.64 5.44
CA LEU A 259 15.66 52.15 6.66
C LEU A 259 16.67 52.19 7.82
N ALA A 260 17.45 51.12 7.99
CA ALA A 260 18.48 51.04 9.03
C ALA A 260 19.56 52.11 8.83
N GLU A 261 20.02 52.32 7.59
CA GLU A 261 20.99 53.37 7.25
C GLU A 261 20.47 54.78 7.54
N ASP A 262 19.17 55.06 7.28
CA ASP A 262 18.60 56.38 7.55
C ASP A 262 18.42 56.64 9.06
N LEU A 263 18.07 55.60 9.84
CA LEU A 263 18.05 55.65 11.30
C LEU A 263 19.45 55.85 11.88
N GLY A 264 20.45 55.13 11.37
CA GLY A 264 21.86 55.29 11.76
C GLY A 264 22.39 56.69 11.47
N ARG A 265 21.97 57.32 10.36
CA ARG A 265 22.28 58.73 10.06
C ARG A 265 21.67 59.69 11.06
N PHE A 266 20.40 59.50 11.41
CA PHE A 266 19.74 60.30 12.43
C PHE A 266 20.48 60.18 13.77
N LEU A 267 20.88 58.97 14.19
CA LEU A 267 21.61 58.72 15.43
C LEU A 267 23.01 59.35 15.43
N ALA A 268 23.66 59.40 14.26
CA ALA A 268 24.95 60.05 14.05
C ALA A 268 24.85 61.57 13.81
N GLY A 269 23.64 62.16 13.80
CA GLY A 269 23.42 63.58 13.51
C GLY A 269 23.71 63.98 12.05
N LYS A 270 23.70 63.02 11.13
CA LYS A 270 23.93 63.23 9.69
C LYS A 270 22.60 63.49 8.96
N PRO A 271 22.62 64.18 7.80
CA PRO A 271 21.43 64.38 6.99
C PRO A 271 20.81 63.05 6.53
N ILE A 272 19.51 62.91 6.78
CA ILE A 272 18.70 61.76 6.35
C ILE A 272 18.46 61.78 4.82
N TYR A 273 18.30 60.61 4.21
CA TYR A 273 17.94 60.44 2.81
C TYR A 273 16.46 60.69 2.54
N ALA A 274 15.58 60.41 3.50
CA ALA A 274 14.15 60.70 3.36
C ALA A 274 13.91 62.22 3.15
N ARG A 275 13.43 62.59 1.96
CA ARG A 275 13.10 63.98 1.61
C ARG A 275 11.64 64.29 1.93
N ARG A 276 11.38 65.52 2.38
CA ARG A 276 10.04 66.00 2.76
C ARG A 276 9.12 66.16 1.55
N THR A 277 7.82 65.92 1.78
CA THR A 277 6.73 66.37 0.91
C THR A 277 6.79 67.91 0.73
N PRO A 278 6.88 68.43 -0.50
CA PRO A 278 7.08 69.86 -0.74
C PRO A 278 5.86 70.71 -0.33
N ALA A 279 6.09 72.01 -0.08
CA ALA A 279 5.05 72.93 0.43
C ALA A 279 3.81 73.09 -0.48
N TRP A 280 3.94 72.85 -1.78
CA TRP A 280 2.83 72.95 -2.74
C TRP A 280 1.76 71.86 -2.56
N GLU A 281 2.15 70.68 -2.06
CA GLU A 281 1.22 69.58 -1.76
C GLU A 281 0.41 69.84 -0.47
N ARG A 282 0.95 70.66 0.44
CA ARG A 282 0.22 71.19 1.62
C ARG A 282 -0.73 72.33 1.26
N ALA A 283 -0.38 73.16 0.27
CA ALA A 283 -1.24 74.23 -0.24
C ALA A 283 -2.52 73.69 -0.91
N LEU A 284 -2.42 72.59 -1.67
CA LEU A 284 -3.58 71.87 -2.24
C LEU A 284 -4.52 71.29 -1.17
N LYS A 285 -3.96 70.79 -0.05
CA LYS A 285 -4.76 70.29 1.09
C LYS A 285 -5.37 71.42 1.93
N TRP A 286 -4.74 72.60 1.98
CA TRP A 286 -5.26 73.82 2.63
C TRP A 286 -6.40 74.47 1.82
N ALA A 287 -6.32 74.48 0.49
CA ALA A 287 -7.37 74.96 -0.40
C ALA A 287 -8.70 74.20 -0.25
N ARG A 288 -8.65 72.92 0.16
CA ARG A 288 -9.84 72.11 0.50
C ARG A 288 -10.51 72.50 1.83
N ARG A 289 -9.90 73.33 2.68
CA ARG A 289 -10.44 73.73 4.01
C ARG A 289 -10.92 75.18 4.12
N HIS A 290 -10.63 76.05 3.14
CA HIS A 290 -11.11 77.45 3.11
C HIS A 290 -11.63 77.84 1.70
N PRO A 291 -12.90 77.54 1.36
CA PRO A 291 -13.39 77.58 -0.02
C PRO A 291 -13.52 78.98 -0.64
N THR A 292 -13.73 80.03 0.15
CA THR A 292 -14.04 81.39 -0.35
C THR A 292 -12.80 82.21 -0.75
N ALA A 293 -11.66 82.03 -0.08
CA ALA A 293 -10.40 82.70 -0.45
C ALA A 293 -9.77 82.07 -1.71
N ALA A 294 -9.98 80.77 -1.93
CA ALA A 294 -9.48 80.05 -3.10
C ALA A 294 -10.25 80.38 -4.40
N THR A 295 -11.52 80.78 -4.30
CA THR A 295 -12.36 81.12 -5.47
C THR A 295 -11.91 82.43 -6.13
N PHE A 296 -11.58 83.45 -5.33
CA PHE A 296 -11.09 84.73 -5.85
C PHE A 296 -9.74 84.60 -6.58
N ALA A 297 -8.80 83.81 -6.04
CA ALA A 297 -7.52 83.57 -6.69
C ALA A 297 -7.65 82.72 -7.97
N ALA A 298 -8.60 81.78 -8.02
CA ALA A 298 -8.85 80.94 -9.18
C ALA A 298 -9.48 81.69 -10.36
N VAL A 299 -10.39 82.64 -10.11
CA VAL A 299 -11.06 83.42 -11.17
C VAL A 299 -10.09 84.37 -11.88
N SER A 300 -9.21 85.04 -11.14
CA SER A 300 -8.21 85.95 -11.72
C SER A 300 -7.14 85.21 -12.54
N LEU A 301 -6.76 84.00 -12.11
CA LEU A 301 -5.81 83.16 -12.83
C LEU A 301 -6.43 82.53 -14.09
N LEU A 302 -7.71 82.15 -14.04
CA LEU A 302 -8.45 81.58 -15.16
C LEU A 302 -8.62 82.57 -16.31
N ALA A 303 -8.89 83.84 -16.03
CA ALA A 303 -9.03 84.88 -17.05
C ALA A 303 -7.71 85.13 -17.82
N LEU A 304 -6.57 85.08 -17.12
CA LEU A 304 -5.24 85.25 -17.71
C LEU A 304 -4.81 84.01 -18.54
N VAL A 305 -5.14 82.82 -18.06
CA VAL A 305 -4.84 81.54 -18.73
C VAL A 305 -5.68 81.37 -20.00
N LEU A 306 -6.96 81.78 -20.01
CA LEU A 306 -7.82 81.67 -21.20
C LEU A 306 -7.36 82.58 -22.35
N LEU A 307 -6.84 83.77 -22.03
CA LEU A 307 -6.31 84.72 -23.01
C LEU A 307 -5.02 84.21 -23.67
N VAL A 308 -4.10 83.66 -22.86
CA VAL A 308 -2.82 83.09 -23.34
C VAL A 308 -3.05 81.75 -24.06
N ALA A 309 -3.99 80.92 -23.59
CA ALA A 309 -4.37 79.67 -24.23
C ALA A 309 -5.02 79.89 -25.61
N GLY A 310 -5.80 80.95 -25.80
CA GLY A 310 -6.39 81.30 -27.09
C GLY A 310 -5.35 81.62 -28.17
N LEU A 311 -4.33 82.41 -27.81
CA LEU A 311 -3.23 82.79 -28.71
C LEU A 311 -2.26 81.63 -29.01
N LEU A 312 -2.01 80.75 -28.03
CA LEU A 312 -1.18 79.54 -28.22
C LEU A 312 -1.91 78.43 -29.00
N ARG A 313 -3.23 78.28 -28.86
CA ARG A 313 -4.02 77.23 -29.51
C ARG A 313 -4.13 77.41 -31.03
N HIS A 314 -4.15 78.64 -31.52
CA HIS A 314 -4.18 78.95 -32.96
C HIS A 314 -2.84 78.64 -33.65
N ASN A 315 -1.71 79.00 -33.02
CA ASN A 315 -0.36 78.69 -33.52
C ASN A 315 0.04 77.21 -33.32
N ALA A 316 -0.49 76.55 -32.30
CA ALA A 316 -0.29 75.13 -32.05
C ALA A 316 -1.13 74.25 -32.98
N ALA A 317 -2.34 74.64 -33.37
CA ALA A 317 -3.22 73.79 -34.21
C ALA A 317 -2.58 73.42 -35.56
N VAL A 318 -1.90 74.38 -36.22
CA VAL A 318 -1.25 74.17 -37.52
C VAL A 318 0.05 73.35 -37.43
N ARG A 319 0.79 73.44 -36.30
CA ARG A 319 2.00 72.63 -36.05
C ARG A 319 1.71 71.29 -35.36
N ALA A 320 0.55 71.15 -34.71
CA ALA A 320 0.14 69.96 -33.99
C ALA A 320 -0.37 68.87 -34.93
N GLU A 321 -0.91 69.18 -36.10
CA GLU A 321 -1.38 68.14 -37.03
C GLU A 321 -0.21 67.32 -37.60
N ALA A 322 0.86 67.99 -38.07
CA ALA A 322 2.09 67.32 -38.52
C ALA A 322 2.86 66.63 -37.37
N ARG A 323 2.94 67.25 -36.18
CA ARG A 323 3.59 66.63 -35.01
C ARG A 323 2.80 65.46 -34.43
N ARG A 324 1.46 65.49 -34.45
CA ARG A 324 0.62 64.38 -33.96
C ARG A 324 0.79 63.14 -34.81
N GLU A 325 0.97 63.30 -36.11
CA GLU A 325 1.17 62.17 -37.02
C GLU A 325 2.57 61.56 -36.84
N ASP A 326 3.61 62.40 -36.71
CA ASP A 326 4.98 61.94 -36.42
C ASP A 326 5.13 61.39 -34.99
N GLU A 327 4.48 61.98 -33.98
CA GLU A 327 4.43 61.48 -32.60
C GLU A 327 3.62 60.17 -32.51
N ARG A 328 2.55 60.02 -33.29
CA ARG A 328 1.77 58.77 -33.36
C ARG A 328 2.60 57.66 -33.98
N VAL A 329 3.35 57.93 -35.05
CA VAL A 329 4.24 56.94 -35.68
C VAL A 329 5.44 56.64 -34.77
N ALA A 330 6.04 57.65 -34.12
CA ALA A 330 7.15 57.46 -33.18
C ALA A 330 6.73 56.67 -31.93
N ARG A 331 5.55 56.95 -31.37
CA ARG A 331 4.99 56.19 -30.24
C ARG A 331 4.66 54.76 -30.64
N ARG A 332 4.04 54.55 -31.80
CA ARG A 332 3.81 53.20 -32.34
C ARG A 332 5.11 52.46 -32.63
N ARG A 333 6.18 53.16 -33.04
CA ARG A 333 7.51 52.57 -33.27
C ARG A 333 8.16 52.13 -31.96
N LEU A 334 8.02 52.90 -30.88
CA LEU A 334 8.49 52.53 -29.54
C LEU A 334 7.69 51.34 -28.98
N GLU A 335 6.35 51.42 -29.02
CA GLU A 335 5.47 50.32 -28.56
C GLU A 335 5.70 49.03 -29.37
N ALA A 336 5.91 49.14 -30.69
CA ALA A 336 6.26 48.00 -31.53
C ALA A 336 7.68 47.48 -31.29
N GLY A 337 8.63 48.36 -30.95
CA GLY A 337 9.98 48.00 -30.54
C GLY A 337 9.99 47.21 -29.23
N ASP A 338 9.24 47.68 -28.22
CA ASP A 338 9.05 46.98 -26.95
C ASP A 338 8.33 45.64 -27.15
N GLY A 339 7.30 45.60 -28.02
CA GLY A 339 6.62 44.37 -28.39
C GLY A 339 7.55 43.34 -29.06
N LEU A 340 8.47 43.80 -29.92
CA LEU A 340 9.47 42.94 -30.55
C LEU A 340 10.51 42.44 -29.55
N LEU A 341 10.99 43.31 -28.66
CA LEU A 341 11.94 42.94 -27.60
C LEU A 341 11.32 41.94 -26.61
N ASN A 342 10.04 42.12 -26.26
CA ASN A 342 9.31 41.16 -25.44
C ASN A 342 9.18 39.81 -26.16
N GLY A 343 8.79 39.79 -27.43
CA GLY A 343 8.73 38.54 -28.21
C GLY A 343 10.09 37.85 -28.36
N GLN A 344 11.18 38.61 -28.48
CA GLN A 344 12.55 38.08 -28.47
C GLN A 344 12.96 37.56 -27.09
N GLY A 345 12.57 38.24 -26.02
CA GLY A 345 12.82 37.82 -24.64
C GLY A 345 12.03 36.56 -24.25
N GLU A 346 10.79 36.43 -24.72
CA GLU A 346 9.96 35.23 -24.60
C GLU A 346 10.60 34.06 -25.37
N LEU A 347 11.08 34.28 -26.61
CA LEU A 347 11.84 33.28 -27.37
C LEU A 347 13.13 32.86 -26.65
N ALA A 348 13.91 33.81 -26.12
CA ALA A 348 15.15 33.51 -25.39
C ALA A 348 14.92 32.74 -24.09
N ARG A 349 13.76 32.92 -23.44
CA ARG A 349 13.34 32.16 -22.26
C ARG A 349 12.68 30.81 -22.60
N GLY A 350 12.46 30.51 -23.89
CA GLY A 350 11.81 29.28 -24.33
C GLY A 350 10.27 29.29 -24.24
N GLU A 351 9.66 30.46 -24.01
CA GLU A 351 8.21 30.68 -23.89
C GLU A 351 7.58 30.81 -25.29
N LEU A 352 7.73 29.78 -26.11
CA LEU A 352 7.41 29.83 -27.54
C LEU A 352 5.93 30.14 -27.86
N ASP A 353 5.00 29.70 -27.01
CA ASP A 353 3.56 29.98 -27.20
C ASP A 353 3.21 31.44 -26.91
N GLU A 354 3.82 32.03 -25.88
CA GLU A 354 3.66 33.46 -25.55
C GLU A 354 4.31 34.33 -26.62
N ALA A 355 5.54 33.98 -27.03
CA ALA A 355 6.24 34.63 -28.15
C ALA A 355 5.41 34.62 -29.44
N ARG A 356 4.76 33.49 -29.76
CA ARG A 356 3.88 33.37 -30.93
C ARG A 356 2.70 34.32 -30.84
N VAL A 357 2.02 34.40 -29.71
CA VAL A 357 0.85 35.27 -29.51
C VAL A 357 1.27 36.73 -29.57
N THR A 358 2.31 37.12 -28.84
CA THR A 358 2.86 38.48 -28.80
C THR A 358 3.25 38.96 -30.19
N LEU A 359 4.05 38.18 -30.93
CA LEU A 359 4.54 38.54 -32.26
C LEU A 359 3.45 38.50 -33.34
N THR A 360 2.48 37.58 -33.26
CA THR A 360 1.34 37.53 -34.19
C THR A 360 0.44 38.76 -34.02
N ARG A 361 0.17 39.16 -32.78
CA ARG A 361 -0.58 40.40 -32.48
C ARG A 361 0.17 41.63 -32.99
N LEU A 362 1.47 41.72 -32.72
CA LEU A 362 2.33 42.81 -33.19
C LEU A 362 2.32 42.94 -34.72
N LEU A 363 2.44 41.83 -35.45
CA LEU A 363 2.37 41.84 -36.92
C LEU A 363 1.01 42.28 -37.46
N ALA A 364 -0.09 41.95 -36.78
CA ALA A 364 -1.42 42.40 -37.16
C ALA A 364 -1.58 43.92 -36.97
N GLU A 365 -1.06 44.46 -35.87
CA GLU A 365 -1.07 45.91 -35.56
C GLU A 365 -0.19 46.70 -36.56
N LEU A 366 0.99 46.18 -36.89
CA LEU A 366 1.92 46.79 -37.85
C LEU A 366 1.46 46.69 -39.32
N ARG A 367 0.40 45.93 -39.62
CA ARG A 367 -0.04 45.67 -41.00
C ARG A 367 -0.49 46.94 -41.74
N THR A 368 -0.98 47.93 -41.00
CA THR A 368 -1.64 49.13 -41.52
C THR A 368 -0.73 50.34 -41.70
N GLU A 369 0.54 50.28 -41.27
CA GLU A 369 1.44 51.43 -41.22
C GLU A 369 2.70 51.21 -42.09
N PRO A 370 2.78 51.81 -43.30
CA PRO A 370 3.90 51.60 -44.23
C PRO A 370 5.28 52.04 -43.68
N ARG A 371 5.29 53.04 -42.77
CA ARG A 371 6.52 53.60 -42.20
C ARG A 371 7.24 52.68 -41.19
N LEU A 372 6.62 51.55 -40.81
CA LEU A 372 7.16 50.58 -39.84
C LEU A 372 7.47 49.21 -40.49
N ALA A 373 7.65 49.18 -41.81
CA ALA A 373 7.92 47.95 -42.56
C ALA A 373 9.19 47.21 -42.08
N ASP A 374 10.19 47.93 -41.58
CA ASP A 374 11.43 47.38 -41.05
C ASP A 374 11.21 46.54 -39.77
N LEU A 375 10.45 47.08 -38.81
CA LEU A 375 10.07 46.35 -37.59
C LEU A 375 9.14 45.18 -37.90
N ARG A 376 8.26 45.33 -38.88
CA ARG A 376 7.40 44.24 -39.36
C ARG A 376 8.21 43.09 -39.95
N GLY A 377 9.23 43.37 -40.76
CA GLY A 377 10.14 42.34 -41.28
C GLY A 377 10.84 41.58 -40.16
N ARG A 378 11.43 42.30 -39.20
CA ARG A 378 12.10 41.71 -38.04
C ARG A 378 11.16 40.88 -37.16
N ALA A 379 9.94 41.36 -36.91
CA ALA A 379 8.95 40.61 -36.15
C ALA A 379 8.49 39.34 -36.88
N ALA A 380 8.41 39.35 -38.21
CA ALA A 380 8.10 38.18 -39.01
C ALA A 380 9.21 37.13 -38.95
N ASP A 381 10.49 37.56 -39.00
CA ASP A 381 11.64 36.66 -38.88
C ASP A 381 11.69 35.97 -37.50
N VAL A 382 11.47 36.73 -36.42
CA VAL A 382 11.43 36.15 -35.06
C VAL A 382 10.23 35.21 -34.91
N LEU A 383 9.07 35.54 -35.48
CA LEU A 383 7.90 34.65 -35.47
C LEU A 383 8.16 33.34 -36.24
N ASP A 384 8.91 33.40 -37.34
CA ASP A 384 9.29 32.20 -38.09
C ASP A 384 10.24 31.29 -37.28
N GLN A 385 11.18 31.88 -36.53
CA GLN A 385 12.03 31.14 -35.59
C GLN A 385 11.19 30.47 -34.48
N VAL A 386 10.22 31.19 -33.91
CA VAL A 386 9.29 30.64 -32.91
C VAL A 386 8.47 29.48 -33.50
N ARG A 387 7.97 29.61 -34.73
CA ARG A 387 7.21 28.55 -35.41
C ARG A 387 8.07 27.30 -35.65
N ARG A 388 9.32 27.46 -36.06
CA ARG A 388 10.27 26.35 -36.19
C ARG A 388 10.51 25.66 -34.85
N GLY A 389 10.74 26.41 -33.77
CA GLY A 389 10.88 25.85 -32.42
C GLY A 389 9.64 25.10 -31.92
N LEU A 390 8.44 25.62 -32.20
CA LEU A 390 7.18 24.94 -31.86
C LEU A 390 7.00 23.64 -32.66
N ALA A 391 7.35 23.65 -33.94
CA ALA A 391 7.30 22.47 -34.80
C ALA A 391 8.29 21.39 -34.32
N GLU A 392 9.52 21.77 -33.93
CA GLU A 392 10.50 20.85 -33.34
C GLU A 392 10.02 20.28 -32.01
N ARG A 393 9.45 21.12 -31.13
CA ARG A 393 8.86 20.66 -29.85
C ARG A 393 7.72 19.69 -30.08
N ALA A 394 6.82 19.99 -31.02
CA ALA A 394 5.71 19.11 -31.38
C ALA A 394 6.20 17.79 -31.98
N SER A 395 7.23 17.82 -32.85
CA SER A 395 7.87 16.61 -33.38
C SER A 395 8.48 15.76 -32.27
N ARG A 396 9.27 16.34 -31.36
CA ARG A 396 9.85 15.61 -30.22
C ARG A 396 8.77 15.03 -29.30
N ALA A 397 7.67 15.75 -29.08
CA ALA A 397 6.54 15.24 -28.30
C ALA A 397 5.86 14.06 -29.00
N ALA A 398 5.64 14.14 -30.32
CA ALA A 398 5.08 13.05 -31.12
C ALA A 398 6.02 11.81 -31.15
N ASP A 399 7.32 12.04 -31.27
CA ASP A 399 8.35 10.99 -31.25
C ASP A 399 8.41 10.29 -29.88
N ARG A 400 8.32 11.04 -28.77
CA ARG A 400 8.19 10.47 -27.41
C ARG A 400 6.90 9.69 -27.22
N ALA A 401 5.77 10.22 -27.71
CA ALA A 401 4.49 9.52 -27.65
C ALA A 401 4.51 8.22 -28.46
N ARG A 402 5.20 8.21 -29.61
CA ARG A 402 5.42 7.01 -30.42
C ARG A 402 6.24 5.96 -29.67
N LEU A 403 7.33 6.35 -29.02
CA LEU A 403 8.15 5.44 -28.20
C LEU A 403 7.37 4.88 -27.01
N ALA A 404 6.60 5.72 -26.31
CA ALA A 404 5.75 5.29 -25.20
C ALA A 404 4.67 4.28 -25.66
N ARG A 405 4.01 4.54 -26.79
CA ARG A 405 3.03 3.60 -27.39
C ARG A 405 3.68 2.29 -27.80
N PHE A 406 4.89 2.33 -28.35
CA PHE A 406 5.65 1.12 -28.67
C PHE A 406 5.95 0.28 -27.43
N ALA A 407 6.42 0.92 -26.35
CA ALA A 407 6.67 0.25 -25.08
C ALA A 407 5.40 -0.38 -24.51
N GLU A 408 4.27 0.33 -24.52
CA GLU A 408 2.97 -0.17 -24.06
C GLU A 408 2.52 -1.42 -24.83
N LEU A 409 2.59 -1.38 -26.17
CA LEU A 409 2.21 -2.52 -27.02
C LEU A 409 3.16 -3.71 -26.86
N ARG A 410 4.47 -3.44 -26.72
CA ARG A 410 5.48 -4.45 -26.43
C ARG A 410 5.18 -5.17 -25.11
N ASP A 411 4.89 -4.39 -24.08
CA ASP A 411 4.62 -4.87 -22.74
C ASP A 411 3.29 -5.65 -22.69
N ALA A 412 2.26 -5.19 -23.40
CA ALA A 412 1.01 -5.91 -23.56
C ALA A 412 1.21 -7.26 -24.27
N SER A 413 2.03 -7.30 -25.33
CA SER A 413 2.33 -8.55 -26.05
C SER A 413 3.07 -9.55 -25.17
N LEU A 414 4.11 -9.10 -24.45
CA LEU A 414 4.85 -9.94 -23.51
C LEU A 414 3.92 -10.49 -22.42
N PHE A 415 3.09 -9.62 -21.84
CA PHE A 415 2.09 -10.01 -20.85
C PHE A 415 1.16 -11.12 -21.36
N LEU A 416 0.62 -10.98 -22.57
CA LEU A 416 -0.30 -11.94 -23.18
C LEU A 416 0.36 -13.30 -23.51
N ASP A 417 1.69 -13.33 -23.63
CA ASP A 417 2.45 -14.57 -23.84
C ASP A 417 2.79 -15.31 -22.52
N ILE A 418 2.59 -14.67 -21.36
CA ILE A 418 2.86 -15.27 -20.04
C ILE A 418 1.81 -16.35 -19.73
N GLN A 419 2.26 -17.58 -19.47
CA GLN A 419 1.41 -18.67 -19.02
C GLN A 419 1.51 -18.86 -17.50
N HIS A 420 0.44 -18.50 -16.76
CA HIS A 420 0.38 -18.77 -15.32
C HIS A 420 -0.65 -19.89 -15.01
N PRO A 421 -0.25 -20.98 -14.34
CA PRO A 421 -1.14 -22.08 -13.95
C PRO A 421 -2.32 -21.65 -13.05
N ASP A 422 -2.05 -20.94 -11.95
CA ASP A 422 -3.10 -20.58 -10.97
C ASP A 422 -3.94 -19.33 -11.28
N LEU A 423 -3.48 -18.45 -12.17
CA LEU A 423 -4.23 -17.24 -12.52
C LEU A 423 -5.12 -17.45 -13.76
N ALA A 424 -4.98 -18.58 -14.46
CA ALA A 424 -5.65 -18.83 -15.73
C ALA A 424 -5.57 -17.61 -16.68
N LEU A 425 -4.43 -16.93 -16.71
CA LEU A 425 -4.19 -15.78 -17.60
C LEU A 425 -3.73 -16.25 -18.98
N GLY A 426 -4.25 -17.41 -19.41
CA GLY A 426 -3.74 -18.18 -20.53
C GLY A 426 -3.79 -17.41 -21.85
N GLY A 427 -2.61 -17.01 -22.32
CA GLY A 427 -2.14 -17.24 -23.69
C GLY A 427 -3.16 -17.09 -24.81
N ARG A 428 -3.75 -15.89 -24.96
CA ARG A 428 -4.48 -15.54 -26.19
C ARG A 428 -3.45 -15.32 -27.29
N CYS A 429 -2.93 -16.42 -27.84
CA CYS A 429 -1.88 -16.40 -28.87
C CYS A 429 -2.25 -15.46 -30.02
N GLU A 430 -3.54 -15.35 -30.37
CA GLU A 430 -4.05 -14.39 -31.34
C GLU A 430 -3.87 -12.92 -30.90
N GLU A 431 -4.18 -12.58 -29.65
CA GLU A 431 -3.97 -11.22 -29.12
C GLU A 431 -2.49 -10.90 -28.94
N ALA A 432 -1.68 -11.87 -28.50
CA ALA A 432 -0.24 -11.73 -28.43
C ALA A 432 0.36 -11.46 -29.82
N ARG A 433 -0.11 -12.19 -30.86
CA ARG A 433 0.24 -11.95 -32.27
C ARG A 433 -0.19 -10.54 -32.71
N ALA A 434 -1.41 -10.12 -32.39
CA ALA A 434 -1.94 -8.81 -32.77
C ALA A 434 -1.18 -7.66 -32.09
N ALA A 435 -0.90 -7.77 -30.79
CA ALA A 435 -0.14 -6.79 -30.02
C ALA A 435 1.30 -6.68 -30.52
N ALA A 436 1.98 -7.81 -30.80
CA ALA A 436 3.32 -7.80 -31.35
C ALA A 436 3.37 -7.14 -32.74
N ARG A 437 2.40 -7.43 -33.61
CA ARG A 437 2.27 -6.78 -34.93
C ARG A 437 2.02 -5.28 -34.80
N ALA A 438 1.17 -4.86 -33.87
CA ALA A 438 0.90 -3.45 -33.62
C ALA A 438 2.14 -2.71 -33.08
N ALA A 439 2.91 -3.33 -32.17
CA ALA A 439 4.18 -2.79 -31.70
C ALA A 439 5.15 -2.62 -32.86
N LEU A 440 5.35 -3.67 -33.67
CA LEU A 440 6.21 -3.65 -34.85
C LEU A 440 5.78 -2.60 -35.89
N ALA A 441 4.48 -2.45 -36.12
CA ALA A 441 3.92 -1.46 -37.05
C ALA A 441 4.24 -0.01 -36.65
N THR A 442 4.55 0.25 -35.37
CA THR A 442 4.91 1.59 -34.89
C THR A 442 6.20 2.11 -35.53
N PHE A 443 7.12 1.22 -35.93
CA PHE A 443 8.39 1.55 -36.56
C PHE A 443 8.65 0.77 -37.87
N ALA A 444 7.59 0.27 -38.52
CA ALA A 444 7.70 -0.42 -39.79
C ALA A 444 7.88 0.56 -40.96
N ALA A 445 8.74 0.23 -41.93
CA ALA A 445 8.64 0.82 -43.27
C ALA A 445 7.47 0.15 -44.01
N GLY A 446 6.54 0.93 -44.57
CA GLY A 446 5.21 0.45 -45.00
C GLY A 446 5.19 -0.75 -45.96
N GLY A 447 4.11 -1.54 -45.88
CA GLY A 447 3.78 -2.69 -46.73
C GLY A 447 2.73 -3.61 -46.08
N GLU A 448 1.88 -4.29 -46.87
CA GLU A 448 1.01 -5.38 -46.42
C GLU A 448 1.74 -6.74 -46.47
N ASP A 449 1.47 -7.58 -45.47
CA ASP A 449 1.88 -8.98 -45.27
C ASP A 449 3.38 -9.37 -45.41
N ASP A 450 3.89 -9.99 -44.33
CA ASP A 450 5.18 -10.70 -44.18
C ASP A 450 6.50 -9.92 -44.41
N ALA A 451 6.48 -8.68 -44.92
CA ALA A 451 7.67 -7.85 -45.18
C ALA A 451 7.90 -6.74 -44.14
N TRP A 452 8.15 -7.09 -42.87
CA TRP A 452 8.52 -6.09 -41.86
C TRP A 452 10.01 -5.71 -41.94
N SER A 453 10.29 -4.40 -41.92
CA SER A 453 11.65 -3.84 -41.76
C SER A 453 11.61 -2.56 -40.92
N LEU A 454 12.69 -2.28 -40.18
CA LEU A 454 12.78 -1.10 -39.33
C LEU A 454 12.93 0.17 -40.19
N ALA A 455 11.98 1.09 -40.09
CA ALA A 455 12.05 2.38 -40.76
C ALA A 455 13.20 3.25 -40.21
N PRO A 456 13.74 4.20 -41.00
CA PRO A 456 14.71 5.17 -40.49
C PRO A 456 14.18 5.90 -39.25
N LEU A 457 14.91 5.79 -38.14
CA LEU A 457 14.50 6.40 -36.87
C LEU A 457 14.70 7.93 -36.90
N PRO A 458 13.76 8.70 -36.31
CA PRO A 458 13.87 10.16 -36.23
C PRO A 458 15.22 10.64 -35.70
N ALA A 459 15.73 11.75 -36.24
CA ALA A 459 16.98 12.36 -35.79
C ALA A 459 16.92 12.83 -34.32
N SER A 460 15.71 13.08 -33.80
CA SER A 460 15.41 13.47 -32.43
C SER A 460 15.73 12.38 -31.39
N TYR A 461 15.79 11.11 -31.78
CA TYR A 461 16.12 10.02 -30.86
C TYR A 461 17.61 9.96 -30.52
N ALA A 462 17.90 9.89 -29.22
CA ALA A 462 19.21 9.62 -28.68
C ALA A 462 19.68 8.20 -29.03
N ALA A 463 20.99 7.93 -28.94
CA ALA A 463 21.55 6.62 -29.23
C ALA A 463 20.90 5.50 -28.39
N ALA A 464 20.64 5.77 -27.10
CA ALA A 464 19.96 4.82 -26.20
C ALA A 464 18.51 4.53 -26.63
N GLU A 465 17.74 5.53 -27.06
CA GLU A 465 16.36 5.35 -27.53
C GLU A 465 16.33 4.55 -28.84
N ARG A 466 17.30 4.77 -29.74
CA ARG A 466 17.42 3.99 -30.98
C ARG A 466 17.73 2.52 -30.69
N GLU A 467 18.61 2.28 -29.72
CA GLU A 467 18.96 0.93 -29.27
C GLU A 467 17.78 0.25 -28.57
N GLU A 468 16.98 0.98 -27.79
CA GLU A 468 15.74 0.47 -27.19
C GLU A 468 14.74 0.04 -28.26
N VAL A 469 14.53 0.86 -29.30
CA VAL A 469 13.63 0.52 -30.41
C VAL A 469 14.13 -0.72 -31.15
N ALA A 470 15.42 -0.78 -31.50
CA ALA A 470 16.01 -1.93 -32.19
C ALA A 470 15.88 -3.22 -31.36
N SER A 471 16.23 -3.16 -30.07
CA SER A 471 16.09 -4.29 -29.14
C SER A 471 14.64 -4.72 -28.96
N GLY A 472 13.73 -3.76 -28.81
CA GLY A 472 12.30 -4.03 -28.67
C GLY A 472 11.71 -4.66 -29.92
N CYS A 473 12.09 -4.20 -31.11
CA CYS A 473 11.63 -4.79 -32.37
C CYS A 473 12.16 -6.21 -32.55
N TYR A 474 13.43 -6.45 -32.22
CA TYR A 474 14.00 -7.80 -32.18
C TYR A 474 13.18 -8.71 -31.24
N LEU A 475 12.89 -8.25 -30.01
CA LEU A 475 12.06 -8.99 -29.06
C LEU A 475 10.67 -9.30 -29.62
N MET A 476 10.00 -8.31 -30.21
CA MET A 476 8.66 -8.49 -30.76
C MET A 476 8.64 -9.46 -31.94
N LEU A 477 9.68 -9.50 -32.77
CA LEU A 477 9.81 -10.53 -33.81
C LEU A 477 10.03 -11.91 -33.21
N MET A 478 10.84 -12.04 -32.16
CA MET A 478 11.06 -13.32 -31.46
C MET A 478 9.76 -13.86 -30.84
N VAL A 479 9.00 -12.99 -30.16
CA VAL A 479 7.70 -13.30 -29.56
C VAL A 479 6.67 -13.64 -30.64
N LEU A 480 6.60 -12.83 -31.71
CA LEU A 480 5.67 -13.06 -32.83
C LEU A 480 5.97 -14.38 -33.56
N ALA A 481 7.24 -14.68 -33.84
CA ALA A 481 7.63 -15.93 -34.47
C ALA A 481 7.19 -17.14 -33.65
N GLU A 482 7.40 -17.10 -32.34
CA GLU A 482 6.94 -18.16 -31.45
C GLU A 482 5.40 -18.27 -31.41
N ALA A 483 4.70 -17.16 -31.24
CA ALA A 483 3.25 -17.14 -31.18
C ALA A 483 2.62 -17.62 -32.50
N VAL A 484 3.25 -17.32 -33.64
CA VAL A 484 2.86 -17.84 -34.97
C VAL A 484 3.16 -19.33 -35.08
N ALA A 485 4.33 -19.80 -34.61
CA ALA A 485 4.69 -21.21 -34.64
C ALA A 485 3.77 -22.11 -33.82
N ARG A 486 2.97 -21.55 -32.89
CA ARG A 486 1.90 -22.24 -32.16
C ARG A 486 0.58 -22.08 -32.93
N PRO A 487 0.12 -23.10 -33.69
CA PRO A 487 -1.08 -22.97 -34.52
C PRO A 487 -2.33 -22.75 -33.66
N LEU A 488 -3.19 -21.84 -34.10
CA LEU A 488 -4.54 -21.65 -33.55
C LEU A 488 -5.47 -22.78 -34.02
N PRO A 489 -6.62 -23.02 -33.37
CA PRO A 489 -7.60 -24.01 -33.82
C PRO A 489 -7.97 -23.80 -35.30
N GLY A 490 -7.75 -24.83 -36.13
CA GLY A 490 -8.00 -24.77 -37.58
C GLY A 490 -6.80 -24.34 -38.45
N GLU A 491 -5.68 -23.93 -37.85
CA GLU A 491 -4.43 -23.67 -38.59
C GLU A 491 -3.58 -24.95 -38.77
N ASP A 492 -2.99 -25.14 -39.95
CA ASP A 492 -2.00 -26.21 -40.17
C ASP A 492 -0.65 -25.84 -39.52
N PRO A 493 -0.07 -26.70 -38.65
CA PRO A 493 1.22 -26.46 -38.02
C PRO A 493 2.38 -26.17 -38.99
N ARG A 494 2.44 -26.80 -40.17
CA ARG A 494 3.60 -26.70 -41.07
C ARG A 494 3.71 -25.33 -41.77
N PRO A 495 2.65 -24.79 -42.40
CA PRO A 495 2.67 -23.42 -42.94
C PRO A 495 2.94 -22.35 -41.88
N GLN A 496 2.45 -22.55 -40.65
CA GLN A 496 2.70 -21.62 -39.55
C GLN A 496 4.16 -21.65 -39.08
N ALA A 497 4.76 -22.83 -39.02
CA ALA A 497 6.20 -22.97 -38.76
C ALA A 497 7.05 -22.29 -39.86
N ALA A 498 6.64 -22.40 -41.13
CA ALA A 498 7.31 -21.69 -42.24
C ALA A 498 7.18 -20.16 -42.13
N LYS A 499 6.00 -19.64 -41.73
CA LYS A 499 5.81 -18.20 -41.43
C LYS A 499 6.69 -17.75 -40.28
N ALA A 500 6.76 -18.52 -39.20
CA ALA A 500 7.62 -18.24 -38.04
C ALA A 500 9.10 -18.16 -38.43
N LEU A 501 9.59 -19.05 -39.30
CA LEU A 501 10.96 -19.01 -39.81
C LEU A 501 11.26 -17.73 -40.57
N ARG A 502 10.33 -17.26 -41.44
CA ARG A 502 10.49 -15.98 -42.13
C ARG A 502 10.56 -14.79 -41.16
N ILE A 503 9.77 -14.81 -40.09
CA ILE A 503 9.81 -13.77 -39.05
C ILE A 503 11.17 -13.79 -38.32
N LEU A 504 11.69 -14.97 -37.99
CA LEU A 504 13.03 -15.12 -37.41
C LEU A 504 14.14 -14.61 -38.34
N GLU A 505 14.04 -14.81 -39.65
CA GLU A 505 15.01 -14.23 -40.59
C GLU A 505 15.03 -12.70 -40.51
N ARG A 506 13.89 -12.05 -40.27
CA ARG A 506 13.82 -10.59 -40.02
C ARG A 506 14.45 -10.20 -38.69
N ALA A 507 14.29 -11.02 -37.66
CA ALA A 507 14.97 -10.80 -36.38
C ALA A 507 16.50 -10.84 -36.56
N ALA A 508 17.01 -11.82 -37.33
CA ALA A 508 18.44 -11.96 -37.62
C ALA A 508 19.02 -10.81 -38.47
N ALA A 509 18.18 -10.08 -39.21
CA ALA A 509 18.60 -8.88 -39.94
C ALA A 509 18.80 -7.66 -39.02
N LEU A 510 18.15 -7.62 -37.86
CA LEU A 510 18.34 -6.56 -36.86
C LEU A 510 19.53 -6.83 -35.94
N ARG A 511 19.73 -8.09 -35.56
CA ARG A 511 20.79 -8.51 -34.63
C ARG A 511 21.40 -9.85 -35.03
N PRO A 512 22.70 -10.07 -34.76
CA PRO A 512 23.34 -11.36 -34.99
C PRO A 512 22.58 -12.51 -34.28
N PRO A 513 22.50 -13.71 -34.91
CA PRO A 513 21.89 -14.88 -34.30
C PRO A 513 22.49 -15.23 -32.92
N THR A 514 21.71 -15.05 -31.87
CA THR A 514 22.08 -15.40 -30.48
C THR A 514 21.77 -16.87 -30.16
N ARG A 515 22.12 -17.33 -28.95
CA ARG A 515 21.80 -18.71 -28.54
C ARG A 515 20.29 -18.95 -28.49
N ALA A 516 19.52 -18.00 -27.93
CA ALA A 516 18.07 -18.12 -27.86
C ALA A 516 17.41 -18.10 -29.24
N TYR A 517 17.96 -17.29 -30.17
CA TYR A 517 17.52 -17.26 -31.56
C TYR A 517 17.58 -18.65 -32.20
N ARG A 518 18.74 -19.30 -32.09
CA ARG A 518 18.99 -20.60 -32.72
C ARG A 518 18.13 -21.71 -32.14
N ILE A 519 17.91 -21.71 -30.82
CA ILE A 519 16.98 -22.65 -30.17
C ILE A 519 15.56 -22.48 -30.72
N ARG A 520 15.07 -21.24 -30.82
CA ARG A 520 13.73 -20.95 -31.34
C ARG A 520 13.60 -21.30 -32.83
N ARG A 521 14.65 -21.04 -33.62
CA ARG A 521 14.72 -21.46 -35.04
C ARG A 521 14.70 -22.98 -35.18
N ALA A 522 15.44 -23.71 -34.34
CA ALA A 522 15.44 -25.17 -34.33
C ALA A 522 14.04 -25.75 -34.05
N VAL A 523 13.32 -25.18 -33.08
CA VAL A 523 11.93 -25.59 -32.76
C VAL A 523 11.00 -25.35 -33.97
N CYS A 524 11.13 -24.21 -34.66
CA CYS A 524 10.33 -23.93 -35.85
C CYS A 524 10.67 -24.87 -37.01
N LEU A 525 11.95 -25.18 -37.24
CA LEU A 525 12.39 -26.14 -38.26
C LEU A 525 11.86 -27.56 -38.00
N GLU A 526 11.90 -28.02 -36.76
CA GLU A 526 11.37 -29.32 -36.37
C GLU A 526 9.86 -29.40 -36.63
N ARG A 527 9.11 -28.35 -36.29
CA ARG A 527 7.66 -28.23 -36.58
C ARG A 527 7.38 -28.15 -38.09
N ALA A 528 8.27 -27.56 -38.87
CA ALA A 528 8.18 -27.53 -40.33
C ALA A 528 8.53 -28.88 -40.98
N GLY A 529 9.08 -29.84 -40.23
CA GLY A 529 9.45 -31.17 -40.70
C GLY A 529 10.92 -31.35 -41.09
N ASP A 530 11.78 -30.34 -40.90
CA ASP A 530 13.22 -30.42 -41.18
C ASP A 530 14.03 -30.72 -39.91
N ALA A 531 13.97 -31.98 -39.48
CA ALA A 531 14.68 -32.45 -38.29
C ALA A 531 16.21 -32.37 -38.43
N ALA A 532 16.75 -32.43 -39.66
CA ALA A 532 18.19 -32.36 -39.90
C ALA A 532 18.71 -30.94 -39.69
N ALA A 533 18.02 -29.92 -40.21
CA ALA A 533 18.35 -28.52 -39.94
C ALA A 533 18.13 -28.15 -38.48
N ALA A 534 17.07 -28.65 -37.84
CA ALA A 534 16.82 -28.42 -36.42
C ALA A 534 17.97 -28.93 -35.53
N ARG A 535 18.50 -30.13 -35.81
CA ARG A 535 19.67 -30.68 -35.09
C ARG A 535 20.93 -29.83 -35.28
N ARG A 536 21.18 -29.32 -36.49
CA ARG A 536 22.31 -28.42 -36.74
C ARG A 536 22.18 -27.12 -35.94
N GLU A 537 21.01 -26.51 -35.93
CA GLU A 537 20.77 -25.29 -35.14
C GLU A 537 20.94 -25.51 -33.64
N ARG A 538 20.50 -26.65 -33.10
CA ARG A 538 20.75 -27.00 -31.69
C ARG A 538 22.23 -27.16 -31.38
N ALA A 539 22.97 -27.87 -32.24
CA ALA A 539 24.41 -28.06 -32.06
C ALA A 539 25.18 -26.74 -32.18
N GLU A 540 24.75 -25.82 -33.04
CA GLU A 540 25.33 -24.47 -33.13
C GLU A 540 24.96 -23.62 -31.91
N ALA A 541 23.74 -23.73 -31.39
CA ALA A 541 23.33 -23.05 -30.16
C ALA A 541 24.11 -23.53 -28.93
N GLU A 542 24.46 -24.82 -28.85
CA GLU A 542 25.28 -25.37 -27.77
C GLU A 542 26.71 -24.85 -27.74
N ARG A 543 27.23 -24.38 -28.88
CA ARG A 543 28.58 -23.81 -29.01
C ARG A 543 28.64 -22.32 -28.68
N LEU A 544 27.49 -21.67 -28.54
CA LEU A 544 27.40 -20.24 -28.22
C LEU A 544 27.13 -20.06 -26.72
N GLU A 545 27.88 -19.18 -26.10
CA GLU A 545 27.50 -18.63 -24.80
C GLU A 545 26.34 -17.63 -24.96
N PRO A 546 25.46 -17.48 -23.94
CA PRO A 546 24.40 -16.48 -23.99
C PRO A 546 24.96 -15.08 -24.23
N ALA A 547 24.43 -14.38 -25.24
CA ALA A 547 24.89 -13.05 -25.64
C ALA A 547 24.25 -11.93 -24.79
N GLY A 548 24.62 -11.89 -23.51
CA GLY A 548 24.24 -10.87 -22.54
C GLY A 548 22.80 -10.95 -22.01
N ALA A 549 22.38 -9.92 -21.26
CA ALA A 549 21.13 -9.89 -20.50
C ALA A 549 19.88 -10.27 -21.32
N PHE A 550 19.81 -9.80 -22.56
CA PHE A 550 18.67 -10.06 -23.44
C PHE A 550 18.58 -11.53 -23.89
N ASP A 551 19.71 -12.16 -24.21
CA ASP A 551 19.74 -13.57 -24.61
C ASP A 551 19.43 -14.47 -23.40
N HIS A 552 19.94 -14.12 -22.23
CA HIS A 552 19.57 -14.73 -20.96
C HIS A 552 18.05 -14.65 -20.71
N PHE A 553 17.43 -13.48 -20.88
CA PHE A 553 15.98 -13.32 -20.73
C PHE A 553 15.20 -14.24 -21.68
N LEU A 554 15.56 -14.32 -22.96
CA LEU A 554 14.85 -15.17 -23.93
C LEU A 554 15.00 -16.67 -23.66
N LEU A 555 16.17 -17.11 -23.15
CA LEU A 555 16.39 -18.47 -22.67
C LEU A 555 15.55 -18.78 -21.43
N GLY A 556 15.47 -17.83 -20.49
CA GLY A 556 14.61 -17.92 -19.31
C GLY A 556 13.12 -18.05 -19.69
N GLN A 557 12.65 -17.23 -20.63
CA GLN A 557 11.27 -17.28 -21.13
C GLN A 557 10.94 -18.64 -21.77
N GLU A 558 11.89 -19.23 -22.50
CA GLU A 558 11.70 -20.56 -23.11
C GLU A 558 11.52 -21.66 -22.05
N ARG A 559 12.34 -21.63 -20.99
CA ARG A 559 12.21 -22.56 -19.85
C ARG A 559 10.93 -22.32 -19.06
N TYR A 560 10.58 -21.05 -18.87
CA TYR A 560 9.34 -20.61 -18.22
C TYR A 560 8.12 -21.21 -18.92
N GLN A 561 8.03 -21.11 -20.24
CA GLN A 561 6.91 -21.65 -21.02
C GLN A 561 6.84 -23.19 -21.00
N ARG A 562 7.95 -23.88 -20.70
CA ARG A 562 7.98 -25.34 -20.50
C ARG A 562 7.60 -25.77 -19.08
N GLY A 563 7.36 -24.81 -18.18
CA GLY A 563 7.11 -25.07 -16.75
C GLY A 563 8.38 -25.43 -15.96
N ASP A 564 9.57 -25.25 -16.54
CA ASP A 564 10.85 -25.46 -15.86
C ASP A 564 11.26 -24.19 -15.10
N TRP A 565 10.54 -23.89 -14.02
CA TRP A 565 10.69 -22.66 -13.24
C TRP A 565 12.11 -22.48 -12.69
N THR A 566 12.75 -23.57 -12.27
CA THR A 566 14.09 -23.52 -11.69
C THR A 566 15.14 -23.18 -12.73
N ALA A 567 15.07 -23.75 -13.94
CA ALA A 567 15.98 -23.36 -15.01
C ALA A 567 15.70 -21.95 -15.52
N ALA A 568 14.42 -21.55 -15.59
CA ALA A 568 14.02 -20.20 -15.96
C ALA A 568 14.62 -19.14 -15.03
N LEU A 569 14.52 -19.36 -13.71
CA LEU A 569 15.09 -18.47 -12.69
C LEU A 569 16.59 -18.24 -12.87
N ARG A 570 17.39 -19.30 -13.11
CA ARG A 570 18.84 -19.13 -13.35
C ARG A 570 19.15 -18.18 -14.50
N HIS A 571 18.36 -18.26 -15.58
CA HIS A 571 18.54 -17.39 -16.73
C HIS A 571 18.04 -15.97 -16.46
N PHE A 572 16.92 -15.79 -15.75
CA PHE A 572 16.44 -14.47 -15.37
C PHE A 572 17.37 -13.77 -14.37
N ASP A 573 17.93 -14.50 -13.40
CA ASP A 573 18.88 -13.97 -12.44
C ASP A 573 20.14 -13.48 -13.16
N ALA A 574 20.71 -14.27 -14.07
CA ALA A 574 21.83 -13.83 -14.91
C ALA A 574 21.48 -12.60 -15.77
N ALA A 575 20.25 -12.51 -16.29
CA ALA A 575 19.80 -11.33 -17.02
C ALA A 575 19.71 -10.07 -16.13
N ILE A 576 19.27 -10.24 -14.88
CA ILE A 576 19.16 -9.15 -13.89
C ILE A 576 20.54 -8.73 -13.36
N GLU A 577 21.48 -9.67 -13.20
CA GLU A 577 22.86 -9.37 -12.80
C GLU A 577 23.57 -8.49 -13.83
N GLU A 578 23.37 -8.77 -15.12
CA GLU A 578 23.89 -7.94 -16.20
C GLU A 578 23.13 -6.61 -16.37
N GLN A 579 21.80 -6.66 -16.26
CA GLN A 579 20.92 -5.51 -16.41
C GLN A 579 19.88 -5.44 -15.26
N PRO A 580 20.20 -4.75 -14.15
CA PRO A 580 19.34 -4.70 -12.96
C PRO A 580 17.98 -4.02 -13.17
N ASP A 581 17.83 -3.20 -14.22
CA ASP A 581 16.60 -2.51 -14.60
C ASP A 581 15.75 -3.30 -15.61
N LEU A 582 16.10 -4.56 -15.91
CA LEU A 582 15.35 -5.40 -16.84
C LEU A 582 14.01 -5.88 -16.24
N PHE A 583 13.00 -5.01 -16.36
CA PHE A 583 11.65 -5.17 -15.80
C PHE A 583 11.03 -6.56 -15.99
N TRP A 584 11.05 -7.09 -17.21
CA TRP A 584 10.38 -8.36 -17.54
C TRP A 584 11.08 -9.59 -16.96
N ALA A 585 12.41 -9.56 -16.80
CA ALA A 585 13.12 -10.63 -16.12
C ALA A 585 12.71 -10.69 -14.63
N GLN A 586 12.63 -9.53 -13.97
CA GLN A 586 12.17 -9.45 -12.57
C GLN A 586 10.71 -9.90 -12.41
N CYS A 587 9.84 -9.51 -13.34
CA CYS A 587 8.44 -9.92 -13.32
C CYS A 587 8.29 -11.43 -13.48
N LEU A 588 8.97 -12.04 -14.45
CA LEU A 588 8.90 -13.48 -14.68
C LEU A 588 9.60 -14.29 -13.57
N SER A 589 10.68 -13.78 -12.98
CA SER A 589 11.27 -14.38 -11.77
C SER A 589 10.26 -14.43 -10.63
N ALA A 590 9.50 -13.35 -10.41
CA ALA A 590 8.46 -13.35 -9.39
C ALA A 590 7.39 -14.42 -9.63
N VAL A 591 6.95 -14.60 -10.88
CA VAL A 591 6.02 -15.67 -11.23
C VAL A 591 6.66 -17.04 -11.00
N CYS A 592 7.91 -17.25 -11.38
CA CYS A 592 8.63 -18.50 -11.12
C CYS A 592 8.71 -18.81 -9.61
N PHE A 593 8.99 -17.81 -8.78
CA PHE A 593 9.03 -17.97 -7.32
C PHE A 593 7.67 -18.36 -6.74
N LEU A 594 6.56 -17.86 -7.28
CA LEU A 594 5.22 -18.25 -6.83
C LEU A 594 4.84 -19.68 -7.22
N ASN A 595 5.40 -20.19 -8.32
CA ASN A 595 5.04 -21.49 -8.90
C ASN A 595 6.09 -22.59 -8.67
N SER A 596 7.25 -22.27 -8.10
CA SER A 596 8.26 -23.27 -7.76
C SER A 596 7.76 -24.23 -6.67
N ALA A 597 8.32 -25.43 -6.61
CA ALA A 597 8.06 -26.40 -5.54
C ALA A 597 9.36 -26.63 -4.73
N PRO A 598 9.47 -26.13 -3.49
CA PRO A 598 8.49 -25.31 -2.75
C PRO A 598 8.38 -23.88 -3.30
N SER A 599 7.24 -23.23 -3.03
CA SER A 599 7.04 -21.83 -3.44
C SER A 599 7.85 -20.88 -2.57
N ARG A 600 8.28 -19.76 -3.16
CA ARG A 600 9.15 -18.74 -2.54
C ARG A 600 8.48 -17.36 -2.54
N PRO A 601 7.32 -17.18 -1.89
CA PRO A 601 6.51 -15.98 -2.04
C PRO A 601 7.15 -14.71 -1.46
N GLY A 602 8.07 -14.83 -0.50
CA GLY A 602 8.84 -13.68 0.02
C GLY A 602 9.74 -13.04 -1.05
N GLU A 603 10.37 -13.87 -1.88
CA GLU A 603 11.22 -13.41 -2.99
C GLU A 603 10.38 -12.87 -4.15
N ALA A 604 9.25 -13.52 -4.45
CA ALA A 604 8.26 -12.98 -5.37
C ALA A 604 7.81 -11.58 -4.95
N LYS A 605 7.48 -11.38 -3.67
CA LYS A 605 7.08 -10.08 -3.13
C LYS A 605 8.18 -9.02 -3.27
N ALA A 606 9.46 -9.39 -3.09
CA ALA A 606 10.59 -8.47 -3.28
C ALA A 606 10.70 -8.05 -4.76
N ALA A 607 10.75 -9.02 -5.68
CA ALA A 607 10.84 -8.76 -7.12
C ALA A 607 9.66 -7.91 -7.63
N LEU A 608 8.43 -8.22 -7.23
CA LEU A 608 7.24 -7.44 -7.60
C LEU A 608 7.25 -6.02 -7.02
N THR A 609 7.87 -5.83 -5.84
CA THR A 609 8.03 -4.49 -5.27
C THR A 609 9.01 -3.66 -6.09
N ALA A 610 10.11 -4.24 -6.57
CA ALA A 610 11.04 -3.57 -7.49
C ALA A 610 10.35 -3.22 -8.82
N CYS A 611 9.55 -4.13 -9.36
CA CYS A 611 8.78 -3.89 -10.58
C CYS A 611 7.78 -2.74 -10.41
N LEU A 612 7.11 -2.65 -9.25
CA LEU A 612 6.16 -1.57 -8.93
C LEU A 612 6.83 -0.21 -8.74
N GLN A 613 8.10 -0.16 -8.31
CA GLN A 613 8.86 1.09 -8.26
C GLN A 613 9.14 1.63 -9.67
N GLN A 614 9.38 0.74 -10.63
CA GLN A 614 9.60 1.13 -12.03
C GLN A 614 8.29 1.47 -12.75
N ARG A 615 7.23 0.68 -12.53
CA ARG A 615 5.95 0.79 -13.27
C ARG A 615 4.72 0.68 -12.35
N PRO A 616 4.41 1.74 -11.57
CA PRO A 616 3.31 1.73 -10.58
C PRO A 616 1.89 1.74 -11.19
N SER A 617 1.76 2.00 -12.49
CA SER A 617 0.48 1.96 -13.21
C SER A 617 0.04 0.53 -13.55
N PHE A 618 0.96 -0.44 -13.51
CA PHE A 618 0.69 -1.80 -13.98
C PHE A 618 -0.14 -2.60 -12.96
N ALA A 619 -1.46 -2.61 -13.16
CA ALA A 619 -2.43 -3.17 -12.21
C ALA A 619 -2.17 -4.65 -11.84
N TRP A 620 -1.66 -5.44 -12.78
CA TRP A 620 -1.31 -6.85 -12.56
C TRP A 620 -0.22 -7.05 -11.49
N LEU A 621 0.72 -6.12 -11.33
CA LEU A 621 1.80 -6.31 -10.34
C LEU A 621 1.24 -6.31 -8.92
N TYR A 622 0.19 -5.51 -8.68
CA TYR A 622 -0.55 -5.54 -7.43
C TYR A 622 -1.31 -6.85 -7.26
N LEU A 623 -1.95 -7.37 -8.32
CA LEU A 623 -2.60 -8.68 -8.28
C LEU A 623 -1.61 -9.78 -7.87
N LEU A 624 -0.47 -9.89 -8.56
CA LEU A 624 0.56 -10.88 -8.25
C LEU A 624 1.15 -10.71 -6.84
N ARG A 625 1.39 -9.47 -6.41
CA ARG A 625 1.97 -9.23 -5.08
C ARG A 625 0.95 -9.54 -3.98
N GLY A 626 -0.33 -9.32 -4.25
CA GLY A 626 -1.43 -9.79 -3.42
C GLY A 626 -1.45 -11.32 -3.29
N VAL A 627 -1.23 -12.05 -4.38
CA VAL A 627 -1.07 -13.52 -4.34
C VAL A 627 0.14 -13.92 -3.49
N ALA A 628 1.29 -13.26 -3.67
CA ALA A 628 2.49 -13.52 -2.87
C ALA A 628 2.23 -13.34 -1.37
N PHE A 629 1.62 -12.22 -0.98
CA PHE A 629 1.24 -11.97 0.40
C PHE A 629 0.23 -13.01 0.92
N GLY A 630 -0.76 -13.40 0.10
CA GLY A 630 -1.71 -14.46 0.47
C GLY A 630 -1.03 -15.81 0.73
N GLN A 631 -0.08 -16.22 -0.11
CA GLN A 631 0.71 -17.43 0.11
C GLN A 631 1.55 -17.34 1.39
N MET A 632 2.19 -16.19 1.66
CA MET A 632 2.94 -15.97 2.91
C MET A 632 2.03 -16.13 4.13
N GLY A 633 0.84 -15.52 4.13
CA GLY A 633 -0.13 -15.65 5.22
C GLY A 633 -0.60 -17.10 5.43
N GLY A 634 -0.84 -17.84 4.35
CA GLY A 634 -1.17 -19.27 4.41
C GLY A 634 -0.04 -20.13 4.99
N ILE A 635 1.22 -19.84 4.64
CA ILE A 635 2.40 -20.51 5.19
C ILE A 635 2.51 -20.25 6.70
N ASP A 636 2.36 -19.00 7.14
CA ASP A 636 2.41 -18.62 8.55
C ASP A 636 1.29 -19.28 9.36
N LEU A 637 0.07 -19.34 8.81
CA LEU A 637 -1.07 -19.99 9.44
C LEU A 637 -0.86 -21.50 9.59
N ASN A 638 -0.32 -22.16 8.55
CA ASN A 638 0.04 -23.57 8.61
C ASN A 638 1.17 -23.83 9.62
N ALA A 639 2.15 -22.92 9.71
CA ALA A 639 3.21 -23.01 10.71
C ALA A 639 2.68 -22.86 12.14
N ALA A 640 1.71 -21.97 12.36
CA ALA A 640 1.06 -21.78 13.66
C ALA A 640 0.38 -23.07 14.17
N ALA A 641 -0.21 -23.86 13.27
CA ALA A 641 -0.83 -25.15 13.61
C ALA A 641 0.20 -26.22 14.03
N ARG A 642 1.43 -26.15 13.51
CA ARG A 642 2.50 -27.11 13.80
C ARG A 642 3.35 -26.73 15.02
N LEU A 643 3.37 -25.44 15.38
CA LEU A 643 4.23 -24.89 16.44
C LEU A 643 3.39 -24.14 17.49
N PRO A 644 2.74 -24.86 18.44
CA PRO A 644 1.86 -24.26 19.45
C PRO A 644 2.53 -23.15 20.28
N SER A 645 3.83 -23.28 20.56
CA SER A 645 4.61 -22.30 21.34
C SER A 645 4.81 -20.94 20.66
N ARG A 646 4.61 -20.86 19.33
CA ARG A 646 4.72 -19.62 18.53
C ARG A 646 3.42 -19.26 17.82
N ALA A 647 2.31 -19.94 18.14
CA ALA A 647 1.07 -19.84 17.39
C ALA A 647 0.53 -18.41 17.31
N ASP A 648 0.57 -17.65 18.40
CA ASP A 648 0.02 -16.28 18.43
C ASP A 648 0.83 -15.31 17.57
N ALA A 649 2.17 -15.36 17.66
CA ALA A 649 3.04 -14.53 16.83
C ALA A 649 2.88 -14.84 15.33
N LEU A 650 2.77 -16.13 14.99
CA LEU A 650 2.56 -16.57 13.60
C LEU A 650 1.17 -16.19 13.07
N ARG A 651 0.13 -16.23 13.92
CA ARG A 651 -1.21 -15.74 13.54
C ARG A 651 -1.23 -14.24 13.29
N VAL A 652 -0.52 -13.45 14.11
CA VAL A 652 -0.37 -12.00 13.89
C VAL A 652 0.37 -11.71 12.59
N ALA A 653 1.45 -12.45 12.30
CA ALA A 653 2.18 -12.33 11.03
C ALA A 653 1.29 -12.71 9.83
N ALA A 654 0.55 -13.82 9.93
CA ALA A 654 -0.38 -14.26 8.90
C ALA A 654 -1.44 -13.18 8.59
N GLU A 655 -2.03 -12.60 9.63
CA GLU A 655 -3.03 -11.54 9.48
C GLU A 655 -2.46 -10.28 8.81
N ALA A 656 -1.24 -9.87 9.17
CA ALA A 656 -0.57 -8.75 8.52
C ALA A 656 -0.32 -9.01 7.03
N HIS A 657 0.08 -10.23 6.66
CA HIS A 657 0.22 -10.63 5.26
C HIS A 657 -1.13 -10.63 4.53
N PHE A 658 -2.20 -11.13 5.15
CA PHE A 658 -3.52 -11.12 4.54
C PHE A 658 -4.08 -9.70 4.31
N GLU A 659 -3.89 -8.78 5.26
CA GLU A 659 -4.28 -7.38 5.10
C GLU A 659 -3.49 -6.68 3.97
N ALA A 660 -2.18 -6.96 3.88
CA ALA A 660 -1.36 -6.46 2.77
C ALA A 660 -1.86 -6.98 1.41
N ALA A 661 -2.27 -8.26 1.34
CA ALA A 661 -2.85 -8.84 0.14
C ALA A 661 -4.20 -8.21 -0.23
N GLU A 662 -5.11 -7.99 0.72
CA GLU A 662 -6.39 -7.30 0.44
C GLU A 662 -6.17 -5.87 -0.08
N ALA A 663 -5.20 -5.14 0.48
CA ALA A 663 -4.85 -3.81 0.02
C ALA A 663 -4.35 -3.81 -1.42
N ASP A 664 -3.52 -4.78 -1.80
CA ASP A 664 -3.03 -4.91 -3.16
C ASP A 664 -4.10 -5.39 -4.15
N PHE A 665 -4.98 -6.32 -3.76
CA PHE A 665 -6.15 -6.66 -4.59
C PHE A 665 -7.07 -5.45 -4.83
N ARG A 666 -7.28 -4.60 -3.80
CA ARG A 666 -8.05 -3.36 -3.97
C ARG A 666 -7.38 -2.39 -4.96
N ARG A 667 -6.07 -2.16 -4.81
CA ARG A 667 -5.30 -1.32 -5.74
C ARG A 667 -5.30 -1.84 -7.16
N ALA A 668 -5.27 -3.16 -7.34
CA ALA A 668 -5.38 -3.82 -8.63
C ALA A 668 -6.76 -3.55 -9.24
N PHE A 669 -7.83 -3.74 -8.46
CA PHE A 669 -9.22 -3.49 -8.89
C PHE A 669 -9.46 -2.03 -9.31
N ASP A 670 -9.01 -1.07 -8.50
CA ASP A 670 -9.21 0.38 -8.75
C ASP A 670 -8.52 0.87 -10.03
N ARG A 671 -7.53 0.12 -10.54
CA ARG A 671 -6.81 0.39 -11.79
C ARG A 671 -7.48 -0.24 -13.02
N GLY A 672 -8.71 -0.72 -12.89
CA GLY A 672 -9.55 -1.07 -14.04
C GLY A 672 -9.25 -2.42 -14.68
N LEU A 673 -8.86 -3.44 -13.90
CA LEU A 673 -8.71 -4.81 -14.43
C LEU A 673 -9.99 -5.28 -15.14
N THR A 674 -9.88 -5.87 -16.32
CA THR A 674 -10.98 -6.43 -17.11
C THR A 674 -10.72 -7.88 -17.50
N GLY A 675 -11.79 -8.59 -17.93
CA GLY A 675 -11.70 -9.97 -18.41
C GLY A 675 -11.01 -10.91 -17.42
N ASP A 676 -10.06 -11.69 -17.92
CA ASP A 676 -9.32 -12.72 -17.20
C ASP A 676 -8.59 -12.21 -15.96
N LEU A 677 -8.09 -10.98 -16.00
CA LEU A 677 -7.43 -10.38 -14.84
C LEU A 677 -8.40 -10.12 -13.69
N ARG A 678 -9.65 -9.75 -14.02
CA ARG A 678 -10.69 -9.58 -13.00
C ARG A 678 -11.15 -10.93 -12.46
N TYR A 679 -11.24 -11.95 -13.31
CA TYR A 679 -11.47 -13.34 -12.88
C TYR A 679 -10.40 -13.78 -11.88
N ALA A 680 -9.12 -13.64 -12.25
CA ALA A 680 -7.97 -14.02 -11.46
C ALA A 680 -7.94 -13.30 -10.09
N LEU A 681 -8.29 -12.01 -10.07
CA LEU A 681 -8.44 -11.23 -8.83
C LEU A 681 -9.49 -11.83 -7.91
N HIS A 682 -10.70 -12.07 -8.42
CA HIS A 682 -11.78 -12.62 -7.60
C HIS A 682 -11.46 -14.02 -7.11
N MET A 683 -10.86 -14.87 -7.95
CA MET A 683 -10.39 -16.20 -7.53
C MET A 683 -9.40 -16.12 -6.37
N ASN A 684 -8.33 -15.34 -6.52
CA ASN A 684 -7.27 -15.31 -5.51
C ASN A 684 -7.70 -14.59 -4.23
N ARG A 685 -8.48 -13.51 -4.34
CA ARG A 685 -9.06 -12.84 -3.17
C ARG A 685 -10.05 -13.74 -2.44
N GLY A 686 -10.86 -14.51 -3.18
CA GLY A 686 -11.77 -15.51 -2.63
C GLY A 686 -11.03 -16.60 -1.86
N VAL A 687 -9.94 -17.16 -2.42
CA VAL A 687 -9.09 -18.16 -1.74
C VAL A 687 -8.50 -17.60 -0.46
N LEU A 688 -7.96 -16.38 -0.49
CA LEU A 688 -7.44 -15.70 0.70
C LEU A 688 -8.51 -15.56 1.78
N ARG A 689 -9.71 -15.12 1.41
CA ARG A 689 -10.82 -14.91 2.37
C ARG A 689 -11.33 -16.23 2.93
N PHE A 690 -11.35 -17.28 2.11
CA PHE A 690 -11.67 -18.64 2.55
C PHE A 690 -10.66 -19.13 3.60
N GLN A 691 -9.36 -18.91 3.40
CA GLN A 691 -8.32 -19.24 4.39
C GLN A 691 -8.50 -18.51 5.73
N ARG A 692 -9.05 -17.29 5.71
CA ARG A 692 -9.40 -16.49 6.90
C ARG A 692 -10.77 -16.83 7.50
N LEU A 693 -11.47 -17.85 7.00
CA LEU A 693 -12.84 -18.20 7.39
C LEU A 693 -13.86 -17.07 7.18
N ARG A 694 -13.57 -16.11 6.30
CA ARG A 694 -14.51 -15.07 5.84
C ARG A 694 -15.39 -15.63 4.72
N LEU A 695 -16.22 -16.62 5.06
CA LEU A 695 -16.93 -17.46 4.09
C LEU A 695 -17.87 -16.68 3.18
N ASP A 696 -18.65 -15.73 3.70
CA ASP A 696 -19.58 -14.92 2.89
C ASP A 696 -18.86 -14.10 1.82
N GLU A 697 -17.74 -13.47 2.19
CA GLU A 697 -16.95 -12.67 1.27
C GLU A 697 -16.24 -13.54 0.22
N ALA A 698 -15.77 -14.72 0.63
CA ALA A 698 -15.16 -15.70 -0.27
C ALA A 698 -16.16 -16.23 -1.30
N ILE A 699 -17.36 -16.61 -0.85
CA ILE A 699 -18.47 -17.04 -1.70
C ILE A 699 -18.80 -15.95 -2.73
N ALA A 700 -18.97 -14.70 -2.29
CA ALA A 700 -19.28 -13.59 -3.18
C ALA A 700 -18.19 -13.37 -4.24
N ASP A 701 -16.91 -13.56 -3.89
CA ASP A 701 -15.82 -13.47 -4.85
C ASP A 701 -15.81 -14.65 -5.83
N PHE A 702 -16.01 -15.88 -5.38
CA PHE A 702 -16.09 -17.02 -6.28
C PHE A 702 -17.32 -16.97 -7.20
N GLU A 703 -18.45 -16.45 -6.75
CA GLU A 703 -19.62 -16.21 -7.60
C GLU A 703 -19.34 -15.16 -8.68
N ARG A 704 -18.65 -14.06 -8.33
CA ARG A 704 -18.21 -13.08 -9.33
C ARG A 704 -17.24 -13.68 -10.33
N ALA A 705 -16.30 -14.52 -9.89
CA ALA A 705 -15.39 -15.24 -10.79
C ALA A 705 -16.17 -16.19 -11.73
N ALA A 706 -17.11 -16.97 -11.20
CA ALA A 706 -17.94 -17.87 -11.99
C ALA A 706 -18.86 -17.13 -12.98
N ALA A 707 -19.31 -15.92 -12.64
CA ALA A 707 -20.09 -15.07 -13.53
C ALA A 707 -19.25 -14.45 -14.66
N LEU A 708 -17.98 -14.14 -14.40
CA LEU A 708 -17.05 -13.60 -15.41
C LEU A 708 -16.65 -14.66 -16.44
N ASP A 709 -16.39 -15.88 -16.01
CA ASP A 709 -16.12 -17.00 -16.92
C ASP A 709 -16.79 -18.30 -16.44
N PRO A 710 -18.00 -18.61 -16.95
CA PRO A 710 -18.74 -19.83 -16.61
C PRO A 710 -18.15 -21.13 -17.17
N THR A 711 -17.05 -21.05 -17.93
CA THR A 711 -16.37 -22.22 -18.53
C THR A 711 -15.19 -22.72 -17.69
N ARG A 712 -14.73 -21.93 -16.71
CA ARG A 712 -13.61 -22.30 -15.83
C ARG A 712 -14.08 -23.03 -14.57
N TYR A 713 -13.65 -24.27 -14.41
CA TYR A 713 -14.09 -25.12 -13.28
C TYR A 713 -13.61 -24.63 -11.90
N HIS A 714 -12.47 -23.93 -11.82
CA HIS A 714 -11.85 -23.54 -10.54
C HIS A 714 -12.77 -22.72 -9.63
N ALA A 715 -13.55 -21.80 -10.21
CA ALA A 715 -14.48 -20.96 -9.46
C ALA A 715 -15.60 -21.80 -8.83
N PHE A 716 -16.15 -22.75 -9.58
CA PHE A 716 -17.18 -23.66 -9.08
C PHE A 716 -16.67 -24.61 -8.00
N ALA A 717 -15.46 -25.15 -8.17
CA ALA A 717 -14.84 -26.03 -7.17
C ALA A 717 -14.52 -25.29 -5.86
N SER A 718 -14.00 -24.07 -5.96
CA SER A 718 -13.69 -23.23 -4.79
C SER A 718 -14.97 -22.76 -4.08
N LEU A 719 -16.00 -22.38 -4.86
CA LEU A 719 -17.33 -22.04 -4.35
C LEU A 719 -17.98 -23.23 -3.63
N ALA A 720 -17.90 -24.45 -4.18
CA ALA A 720 -18.41 -25.65 -3.52
C ALA A 720 -17.74 -25.87 -2.16
N SER A 721 -16.41 -25.71 -2.10
CA SER A 721 -15.64 -25.86 -0.85
C SER A 721 -16.05 -24.82 0.21
N ALA A 722 -16.28 -23.57 -0.20
CA ALA A 722 -16.73 -22.50 0.69
C ALA A 722 -18.16 -22.72 1.20
N LEU A 723 -19.09 -23.11 0.32
CA LEU A 723 -20.48 -23.43 0.67
C LEU A 723 -20.59 -24.61 1.63
N SER A 724 -19.81 -25.67 1.41
CA SER A 724 -19.75 -26.83 2.31
C SER A 724 -19.29 -26.42 3.71
N LYS A 725 -18.27 -25.56 3.84
CA LYS A 725 -17.82 -25.05 5.15
C LYS A 725 -18.81 -24.12 5.83
N GLN A 726 -19.73 -23.52 5.08
CA GLN A 726 -20.87 -22.77 5.63
C GLN A 726 -22.05 -23.68 6.03
N GLY A 727 -21.97 -25.00 5.77
CA GLY A 727 -23.06 -25.95 6.02
C GLY A 727 -24.13 -26.00 4.91
N ARG A 728 -23.92 -25.30 3.78
CA ARG A 728 -24.84 -25.25 2.63
C ARG A 728 -24.55 -26.40 1.65
N ARG A 729 -24.76 -27.63 2.15
CA ARG A 729 -24.31 -28.87 1.50
C ARG A 729 -24.91 -29.10 0.11
N ASP A 730 -26.23 -28.93 -0.06
CA ASP A 730 -26.88 -29.21 -1.35
C ASP A 730 -26.42 -28.24 -2.45
N GLU A 731 -26.24 -26.97 -2.09
CA GLU A 731 -25.70 -25.97 -3.02
C GLU A 731 -24.25 -26.29 -3.39
N ALA A 732 -23.44 -26.72 -2.42
CA ALA A 732 -22.06 -27.12 -2.66
C ALA A 732 -21.96 -28.28 -3.68
N LEU A 733 -22.80 -29.31 -3.52
CA LEU A 733 -22.86 -30.43 -4.46
C LEU A 733 -23.25 -29.98 -5.87
N GLY A 734 -24.28 -29.11 -6.00
CA GLY A 734 -24.69 -28.58 -7.30
C GLY A 734 -23.59 -27.76 -8.00
N ARG A 735 -22.78 -26.99 -7.26
CA ARG A 735 -21.63 -26.28 -7.85
C ARG A 735 -20.54 -27.25 -8.28
N LEU A 736 -20.31 -28.30 -7.52
CA LEU A 736 -19.28 -29.29 -7.82
C LEU A 736 -19.66 -30.16 -9.02
N ASP A 737 -20.95 -30.47 -9.21
CA ASP A 737 -21.46 -31.11 -10.43
C ASP A 737 -21.14 -30.28 -11.67
N ARG A 738 -21.30 -28.95 -11.57
CA ARG A 738 -20.90 -28.03 -12.66
C ARG A 738 -19.39 -28.06 -12.89
N ALA A 739 -18.57 -28.09 -11.83
CA ALA A 739 -17.12 -28.18 -11.97
C ALA A 739 -16.69 -29.48 -12.67
N ILE A 740 -17.30 -30.62 -12.29
CA ILE A 740 -17.04 -31.94 -12.90
C ILE A 740 -17.48 -31.97 -14.36
N ALA A 741 -18.62 -31.36 -14.70
CA ALA A 741 -19.07 -31.26 -16.09
C ALA A 741 -18.08 -30.46 -16.97
N LEU A 742 -17.41 -29.45 -16.41
CA LEU A 742 -16.40 -28.65 -17.10
C LEU A 742 -15.03 -29.35 -17.17
N LYS A 743 -14.66 -30.14 -16.15
CA LYS A 743 -13.36 -30.82 -16.05
C LYS A 743 -13.51 -32.27 -15.54
N PRO A 744 -14.06 -33.19 -16.36
CA PRO A 744 -14.41 -34.55 -15.93
C PRO A 744 -13.21 -35.48 -15.73
N ASP A 745 -12.01 -35.07 -16.15
CA ASP A 745 -10.77 -35.82 -16.02
C ASP A 745 -10.04 -35.58 -14.69
N LEU A 746 -10.49 -34.62 -13.86
CA LEU A 746 -9.79 -34.23 -12.64
C LEU A 746 -10.25 -35.03 -11.40
N ALA A 747 -9.40 -35.94 -10.92
CA ALA A 747 -9.66 -36.77 -9.74
C ALA A 747 -10.08 -35.98 -8.48
N ALA A 748 -9.43 -34.82 -8.24
CA ALA A 748 -9.68 -33.97 -7.07
C ALA A 748 -11.14 -33.49 -6.95
N LEU A 749 -11.87 -33.31 -8.06
CA LEU A 749 -13.27 -32.86 -8.01
C LEU A 749 -14.19 -33.96 -7.45
N TYR A 750 -14.01 -35.19 -7.92
CA TYR A 750 -14.76 -36.34 -7.43
C TYR A 750 -14.44 -36.62 -5.96
N ARG A 751 -13.16 -36.56 -5.57
CA ARG A 751 -12.73 -36.66 -4.16
C ARG A 751 -13.42 -35.63 -3.28
N THR A 752 -13.45 -34.38 -3.72
CA THR A 752 -14.11 -33.29 -2.98
C THR A 752 -15.60 -33.56 -2.84
N ARG A 753 -16.26 -34.11 -3.88
CA ARG A 753 -17.69 -34.42 -3.84
C ARG A 753 -17.99 -35.57 -2.89
N ALA A 754 -17.17 -36.62 -2.92
CA ALA A 754 -17.22 -37.70 -1.95
C ALA A 754 -17.06 -37.16 -0.52
N GLN A 755 -16.09 -36.28 -0.27
CA GLN A 755 -15.87 -35.70 1.06
C GLN A 755 -17.10 -34.92 1.55
N ILE A 756 -17.70 -34.07 0.72
CA ILE A 756 -18.91 -33.30 1.06
C ILE A 756 -20.10 -34.23 1.32
N LEU A 757 -20.24 -35.33 0.58
CA LEU A 757 -21.26 -36.35 0.81
C LEU A 757 -21.12 -37.05 2.18
N LEU A 758 -19.94 -37.01 2.78
CA LEU A 758 -19.63 -37.65 4.06
C LEU A 758 -19.59 -36.66 5.24
N GLU A 759 -19.83 -35.36 5.01
CA GLU A 759 -19.89 -34.37 6.08
C GLU A 759 -21.11 -34.62 7.00
N GLY A 760 -20.89 -34.74 8.31
CA GLY A 760 -21.97 -34.90 9.31
C GLY A 760 -21.96 -36.19 10.13
N GLY A 761 -20.93 -37.04 10.02
CA GLY A 761 -20.78 -38.27 10.83
C GLY A 761 -20.92 -39.54 10.01
N ASP A 762 -21.56 -40.56 10.55
CA ASP A 762 -21.80 -41.82 9.83
C ASP A 762 -22.84 -41.60 8.71
N PRO A 763 -22.45 -41.70 7.43
CA PRO A 763 -23.36 -41.43 6.33
C PRO A 763 -24.46 -42.51 6.26
N PRO A 764 -25.71 -42.15 5.91
CA PRO A 764 -26.71 -43.16 5.57
C PRO A 764 -26.21 -44.03 4.40
N PRO A 765 -26.61 -45.31 4.29
CA PRO A 765 -26.09 -46.23 3.29
C PRO A 765 -26.13 -45.68 1.84
N ALA A 766 -27.20 -44.95 1.48
CA ALA A 766 -27.32 -44.33 0.16
C ALA A 766 -26.25 -43.24 -0.11
N ALA A 767 -25.90 -42.44 0.89
CA ALA A 767 -24.85 -41.42 0.79
C ALA A 767 -23.45 -42.06 0.74
N ALA A 768 -23.23 -43.13 1.50
CA ALA A 768 -22.00 -43.92 1.45
C ALA A 768 -21.77 -44.53 0.05
N GLU A 769 -22.81 -45.07 -0.58
CA GLU A 769 -22.75 -45.61 -1.95
C GLU A 769 -22.53 -44.53 -3.01
N ALA A 770 -23.09 -43.32 -2.81
CA ALA A 770 -22.81 -42.19 -3.69
C ALA A 770 -21.34 -41.73 -3.58
N ALA A 771 -20.84 -41.58 -2.35
CA ALA A 771 -19.45 -41.20 -2.11
C ALA A 771 -18.46 -42.26 -2.61
N LEU A 772 -18.80 -43.54 -2.51
CA LEU A 772 -17.99 -44.65 -3.01
C LEU A 772 -17.84 -44.59 -4.54
N ARG A 773 -18.92 -44.29 -5.27
CA ARG A 773 -18.87 -44.10 -6.73
C ARG A 773 -17.93 -42.95 -7.12
N ASP A 774 -17.96 -41.86 -6.38
CA ASP A 774 -17.07 -40.72 -6.62
C ASP A 774 -15.61 -41.06 -6.30
N LEU A 775 -15.34 -41.77 -5.20
CA LEU A 775 -13.99 -42.24 -4.89
C LEU A 775 -13.45 -43.20 -5.96
N ASP A 776 -14.28 -44.10 -6.49
CA ASP A 776 -13.87 -45.00 -7.58
C ASP A 776 -13.50 -44.21 -8.86
N GLU A 777 -14.22 -43.14 -9.18
CA GLU A 777 -13.88 -42.25 -10.29
C GLU A 777 -12.61 -41.42 -10.01
N ALA A 778 -12.39 -40.98 -8.77
CA ALA A 778 -11.16 -40.31 -8.34
C ALA A 778 -9.94 -41.24 -8.45
N ILE A 779 -10.04 -42.46 -7.91
CA ILE A 779 -9.00 -43.49 -7.96
C ILE A 779 -8.63 -43.84 -9.41
N ARG A 780 -9.62 -43.98 -10.30
CA ARG A 780 -9.37 -44.29 -11.72
C ARG A 780 -8.57 -43.21 -12.45
N ARG A 781 -8.64 -41.96 -11.98
CA ARG A 781 -8.00 -40.78 -12.59
C ARG A 781 -6.73 -40.33 -11.86
N ALA A 782 -6.46 -40.87 -10.67
CA ALA A 782 -5.31 -40.45 -9.88
C ALA A 782 -4.00 -40.98 -10.50
N PRO A 783 -2.89 -40.21 -10.43
CA PRO A 783 -1.59 -40.72 -10.83
C PRO A 783 -1.21 -41.97 -10.02
N ALA A 784 -0.60 -42.95 -10.69
CA ALA A 784 -0.02 -44.11 -10.05
C ALA A 784 0.98 -43.66 -8.96
N ASP A 785 0.97 -44.34 -7.83
CA ASP A 785 1.86 -44.09 -6.69
C ASP A 785 1.74 -42.71 -6.02
N SER A 786 0.66 -41.97 -6.28
CA SER A 786 0.42 -40.69 -5.60
C SER A 786 -0.08 -40.90 -4.16
N ARG A 787 0.38 -40.05 -3.23
CA ARG A 787 -0.10 -40.03 -1.83
C ARG A 787 -1.62 -39.80 -1.75
N ASP A 788 -2.13 -38.98 -2.66
CA ASP A 788 -3.55 -38.73 -2.86
C ASP A 788 -4.35 -40.00 -3.19
N LEU A 789 -3.82 -40.84 -4.10
CA LEU A 789 -4.44 -42.12 -4.43
C LEU A 789 -4.50 -43.05 -3.22
N ALA A 790 -3.41 -43.11 -2.43
CA ALA A 790 -3.40 -43.89 -1.19
C ALA A 790 -4.43 -43.38 -0.16
N GLY A 791 -4.60 -42.06 -0.08
CA GLY A 791 -5.66 -41.42 0.71
C GLY A 791 -7.07 -41.81 0.25
N ASP A 792 -7.33 -41.75 -1.06
CA ASP A 792 -8.63 -42.13 -1.65
C ASP A 792 -8.96 -43.61 -1.41
N LEU A 793 -7.97 -44.50 -1.54
CA LEU A 793 -8.09 -45.94 -1.22
C LEU A 793 -8.37 -46.19 0.26
N THR A 794 -7.79 -45.39 1.15
CA THR A 794 -8.06 -45.45 2.59
C THR A 794 -9.52 -45.07 2.90
N TRP A 795 -10.02 -44.01 2.28
CA TRP A 795 -11.43 -43.62 2.41
C TRP A 795 -12.37 -44.67 1.82
N ARG A 796 -12.01 -45.28 0.69
CA ARG A 796 -12.73 -46.41 0.11
C ARG A 796 -12.80 -47.59 1.07
N ALA A 797 -11.70 -47.94 1.73
CA ALA A 797 -11.66 -49.00 2.73
C ALA A 797 -12.65 -48.74 3.88
N ARG A 798 -12.63 -47.52 4.42
CA ARG A 798 -13.55 -47.10 5.48
C ARG A 798 -15.01 -47.23 5.06
N LEU A 799 -15.40 -46.72 3.89
CA LEU A 799 -16.78 -46.79 3.42
C LEU A 799 -17.24 -48.22 3.19
N GLN A 800 -16.40 -49.05 2.56
CA GLN A 800 -16.70 -50.46 2.34
C GLN A 800 -16.94 -51.20 3.65
N ARG A 801 -16.16 -50.90 4.69
CA ARG A 801 -16.35 -51.46 6.03
C ARG A 801 -17.67 -51.00 6.66
N THR A 802 -18.01 -49.70 6.58
CA THR A 802 -19.30 -49.19 7.08
C THR A 802 -20.51 -49.83 6.37
N LEU A 803 -20.35 -50.26 5.12
CA LEU A 803 -21.37 -50.99 4.36
C LEU A 803 -21.35 -52.51 4.63
N GLY A 804 -20.52 -52.99 5.56
CA GLY A 804 -20.37 -54.41 5.89
C GLY A 804 -19.57 -55.24 4.88
N ARG A 805 -18.96 -54.62 3.87
CA ARG A 805 -18.19 -55.27 2.78
C ARG A 805 -16.72 -55.44 3.18
N CYS A 806 -16.48 -56.18 4.26
CA CYS A 806 -15.18 -56.24 4.92
C CYS A 806 -14.04 -56.78 4.05
N ASP A 807 -14.28 -57.75 3.16
CA ASP A 807 -13.24 -58.23 2.23
C ASP A 807 -12.83 -57.15 1.22
N GLN A 808 -13.76 -56.32 0.74
CA GLN A 808 -13.46 -55.20 -0.15
C GLN A 808 -12.74 -54.08 0.59
N ALA A 809 -13.12 -53.85 1.85
CA ALA A 809 -12.44 -52.90 2.72
C ALA A 809 -10.97 -53.27 2.94
N LEU A 810 -10.71 -54.55 3.24
CA LEU A 810 -9.37 -55.09 3.40
C LEU A 810 -8.53 -54.90 2.13
N ALA A 811 -9.07 -55.29 0.96
CA ALA A 811 -8.36 -55.15 -0.31
C ALA A 811 -8.01 -53.68 -0.63
N ALA A 812 -8.92 -52.74 -0.33
CA ALA A 812 -8.66 -51.32 -0.53
C ALA A 812 -7.58 -50.77 0.43
N ALA A 813 -7.58 -51.22 1.69
CA ALA A 813 -6.55 -50.83 2.66
C ALA A 813 -5.17 -51.41 2.32
N ASP A 814 -5.10 -52.66 1.86
CA ASP A 814 -3.87 -53.29 1.38
C ASP A 814 -3.31 -52.52 0.16
N ALA A 815 -4.17 -52.13 -0.78
CA ALA A 815 -3.78 -51.30 -1.92
C ALA A 815 -3.26 -49.91 -1.52
N ALA A 816 -3.85 -49.28 -0.49
CA ALA A 816 -3.36 -48.00 0.03
C ALA A 816 -1.95 -48.14 0.63
N LEU A 817 -1.72 -49.20 1.42
CA LEU A 817 -0.44 -49.46 2.09
C LEU A 817 0.66 -49.92 1.13
N ALA A 818 0.30 -50.52 -0.01
CA ALA A 818 1.26 -50.82 -1.06
C ALA A 818 1.88 -49.54 -1.66
N ILE A 819 1.13 -48.44 -1.70
CA ILE A 819 1.59 -47.13 -2.21
C ILE A 819 2.29 -46.33 -1.11
N ALA A 820 1.67 -46.22 0.06
CA ALA A 820 2.17 -45.43 1.18
C ALA A 820 2.11 -46.25 2.47
N PRO A 821 3.15 -47.06 2.76
CA PRO A 821 3.20 -47.96 3.92
C PRO A 821 3.11 -47.23 5.27
N GLU A 822 3.41 -45.94 5.31
CA GLU A 822 3.41 -45.12 6.51
C GLU A 822 2.04 -44.52 6.88
N LEU A 823 1.00 -44.74 6.06
CA LEU A 823 -0.35 -44.22 6.33
C LEU A 823 -1.02 -44.90 7.52
N ALA A 824 -0.97 -44.25 8.69
CA ALA A 824 -1.61 -44.73 9.91
C ALA A 824 -3.11 -45.03 9.72
N ASP A 825 -3.83 -44.20 8.96
CA ASP A 825 -5.26 -44.37 8.71
C ASP A 825 -5.56 -45.64 7.90
N ALA A 826 -4.71 -45.96 6.92
CA ALA A 826 -4.82 -47.19 6.13
C ALA A 826 -4.58 -48.43 6.99
N HIS A 827 -3.56 -48.41 7.87
CA HIS A 827 -3.33 -49.48 8.86
C HIS A 827 -4.53 -49.67 9.79
N ARG A 828 -5.15 -48.58 10.26
CA ARG A 828 -6.34 -48.65 11.11
C ARG A 828 -7.52 -49.30 10.41
N GLU A 829 -7.84 -48.89 9.18
CA GLU A 829 -8.95 -49.47 8.43
C GLU A 829 -8.68 -50.93 8.05
N ARG A 830 -7.42 -51.28 7.73
CA ARG A 830 -6.99 -52.68 7.52
C ARG A 830 -7.25 -53.55 8.74
N VAL A 831 -6.77 -53.12 9.90
CA VAL A 831 -6.92 -53.85 11.16
C VAL A 831 -8.39 -53.98 11.55
N ALA A 832 -9.18 -52.92 11.39
CA ALA A 832 -10.62 -52.94 11.66
C ALA A 832 -11.34 -53.96 10.76
N ALA A 833 -11.06 -53.98 9.46
CA ALA A 833 -11.62 -54.94 8.52
C ALA A 833 -11.24 -56.39 8.89
N LEU A 834 -9.99 -56.65 9.28
CA LEU A 834 -9.52 -57.96 9.71
C LEU A 834 -10.18 -58.44 11.01
N LEU A 835 -10.42 -57.53 11.97
CA LEU A 835 -11.15 -57.83 13.21
C LEU A 835 -12.60 -58.23 12.93
N GLU A 836 -13.30 -57.49 12.06
CA GLU A 836 -14.68 -57.80 11.66
C GLU A 836 -14.76 -59.15 10.92
N LEU A 837 -13.76 -59.48 10.10
CA LEU A 837 -13.58 -60.80 9.46
C LEU A 837 -13.10 -61.91 10.42
N ARG A 838 -12.85 -61.58 11.69
CA ARG A 838 -12.29 -62.49 12.72
C ARG A 838 -10.96 -63.15 12.34
N ARG A 839 -10.17 -62.51 11.46
CA ARG A 839 -8.83 -62.98 11.06
C ARG A 839 -7.77 -62.52 12.08
N TYR A 840 -7.91 -62.95 13.33
CA TYR A 840 -7.15 -62.42 14.47
C TYR A 840 -5.62 -62.58 14.34
N GLY A 841 -5.12 -63.62 13.67
CA GLY A 841 -3.68 -63.75 13.39
C GLY A 841 -3.15 -62.60 12.55
N ALA A 842 -3.80 -62.34 11.41
CA ALA A 842 -3.44 -61.24 10.51
C ALA A 842 -3.59 -59.86 11.15
N VAL A 843 -4.53 -59.68 12.10
CA VAL A 843 -4.62 -58.44 12.90
C VAL A 843 -3.33 -58.22 13.70
N ILE A 844 -2.87 -59.25 14.40
CA ILE A 844 -1.66 -59.17 15.23
C ILE A 844 -0.45 -58.85 14.35
N ASP A 845 -0.28 -59.58 13.25
CA ASP A 845 0.82 -59.35 12.30
C ASP A 845 0.78 -57.91 11.73
N SER A 846 -0.41 -57.39 11.42
CA SER A 846 -0.60 -56.01 10.96
C SER A 846 -0.20 -54.98 12.01
N CYS A 847 -0.65 -55.16 13.25
CA CYS A 847 -0.34 -54.25 14.34
C CYS A 847 1.16 -54.29 14.66
N ASP A 848 1.79 -55.46 14.64
CA ASP A 848 3.23 -55.62 14.87
C ASP A 848 4.05 -54.90 13.79
N ALA A 849 3.67 -55.06 12.52
CA ALA A 849 4.32 -54.36 11.42
C ALA A 849 4.18 -52.82 11.52
N ALA A 850 2.98 -52.33 11.90
CA ALA A 850 2.73 -50.90 12.06
C ALA A 850 3.48 -50.31 13.27
N LEU A 851 3.51 -51.02 14.40
CA LEU A 851 4.24 -50.60 15.61
C LEU A 851 5.76 -50.66 15.44
N ALA A 852 6.28 -51.51 14.55
CA ALA A 852 7.71 -51.56 14.23
C ALA A 852 8.19 -50.34 13.43
N GLN A 853 7.29 -49.71 12.66
CA GLN A 853 7.62 -48.59 11.76
C GLN A 853 7.26 -47.21 12.33
N GLY A 854 6.47 -47.14 13.40
CA GLY A 854 5.90 -45.91 13.94
C GLY A 854 6.08 -45.73 15.45
N PRO A 855 5.73 -44.56 15.99
CA PRO A 855 5.72 -44.34 17.43
C PRO A 855 4.67 -45.23 18.13
N PRO A 856 4.81 -45.48 19.45
CA PRO A 856 3.82 -46.22 20.22
C PRO A 856 2.41 -45.62 20.03
N SER A 857 1.44 -46.44 19.59
CA SER A 857 0.05 -46.03 19.41
C SER A 857 -0.86 -46.80 20.36
N ALA A 858 -1.59 -46.06 21.19
CA ALA A 858 -2.53 -46.63 22.14
C ALA A 858 -3.65 -47.41 21.41
N GLU A 859 -4.13 -46.90 20.29
CA GLU A 859 -5.14 -47.52 19.43
C GLU A 859 -4.67 -48.85 18.84
N LEU A 860 -3.45 -48.91 18.30
CA LEU A 860 -2.93 -50.16 17.74
C LEU A 860 -2.74 -51.24 18.81
N TYR A 861 -2.29 -50.86 20.01
CA TYR A 861 -2.21 -51.78 21.13
C TYR A 861 -3.59 -52.28 21.56
N GLU A 862 -4.61 -51.41 21.63
CA GLU A 862 -5.98 -51.85 21.92
C GLU A 862 -6.48 -52.86 20.87
N LEU A 863 -6.31 -52.58 19.59
CA LEU A 863 -6.78 -53.45 18.51
C LEU A 863 -6.03 -54.80 18.50
N ARG A 864 -4.71 -54.80 18.77
CA ARG A 864 -3.92 -56.03 18.93
C ARG A 864 -4.39 -56.83 20.16
N GLY A 865 -4.67 -56.16 21.26
CA GLY A 865 -5.24 -56.76 22.47
C GLY A 865 -6.60 -57.42 22.22
N LEU A 866 -7.48 -56.77 21.46
CA LEU A 866 -8.79 -57.33 21.07
C LEU A 866 -8.62 -58.60 20.22
N ALA A 867 -7.70 -58.60 19.27
CA ALA A 867 -7.40 -59.80 18.47
C ALA A 867 -6.82 -60.94 19.31
N ARG A 868 -5.94 -60.63 20.28
CA ARG A 868 -5.39 -61.62 21.22
C ARG A 868 -6.48 -62.23 22.10
N VAL A 869 -7.42 -61.43 22.62
CA VAL A 869 -8.63 -61.94 23.29
C VAL A 869 -9.42 -62.87 22.38
N GLY A 870 -9.60 -62.51 21.11
CA GLY A 870 -10.27 -63.37 20.11
C GLY A 870 -9.59 -64.73 19.88
N ARG A 871 -8.28 -64.83 20.15
CA ARG A 871 -7.49 -66.08 20.13
C ARG A 871 -7.38 -66.76 21.50
N ASN A 872 -8.06 -66.25 22.52
CA ASN A 872 -7.91 -66.65 23.93
C ASN A 872 -6.50 -66.42 24.52
N ASP A 873 -5.66 -65.57 23.92
CA ASP A 873 -4.41 -65.10 24.50
C ASP A 873 -4.67 -63.91 25.43
N PHE A 874 -5.23 -64.20 26.60
CA PHE A 874 -5.56 -63.17 27.58
C PHE A 874 -4.33 -62.51 28.18
N ALA A 875 -3.21 -63.22 28.33
CA ALA A 875 -1.98 -62.68 28.91
C ALA A 875 -1.35 -61.63 27.98
N GLY A 876 -1.24 -61.95 26.68
CA GLY A 876 -0.77 -61.00 25.68
C GLY A 876 -1.73 -59.82 25.50
N ALA A 877 -3.04 -60.03 25.62
CA ALA A 877 -4.02 -58.95 25.59
C ALA A 877 -3.88 -57.97 26.77
N ILE A 878 -3.66 -58.49 27.99
CA ILE A 878 -3.43 -57.66 29.19
C ILE A 878 -2.17 -56.80 29.02
N ALA A 879 -1.09 -57.35 28.47
CA ALA A 879 0.12 -56.60 28.18
C ALA A 879 -0.15 -55.45 27.20
N ASP A 880 -0.89 -55.73 26.12
CA ASP A 880 -1.23 -54.72 25.12
C ASP A 880 -2.15 -53.62 25.68
N TYR A 881 -3.21 -53.97 26.42
CA TYR A 881 -4.05 -52.97 27.07
C TYR A 881 -3.29 -52.14 28.10
N THR A 882 -2.28 -52.71 28.75
CA THR A 882 -1.41 -51.97 29.68
C THR A 882 -0.54 -50.96 28.95
N LEU A 883 0.03 -51.32 27.80
CA LEU A 883 0.74 -50.38 26.94
C LEU A 883 -0.19 -49.28 26.41
N ALA A 884 -1.42 -49.63 26.01
CA ALA A 884 -2.42 -48.66 25.58
C ALA A 884 -2.76 -47.66 26.70
N LEU A 885 -2.97 -48.13 27.93
CA LEU A 885 -3.29 -47.28 29.09
C LEU A 885 -2.09 -46.50 29.62
N ALA A 886 -0.86 -46.97 29.42
CA ALA A 886 0.34 -46.18 29.70
C ALA A 886 0.43 -44.95 28.78
N ALA A 887 0.01 -45.10 27.52
CA ALA A 887 -0.07 -43.99 26.57
C ALA A 887 -1.31 -43.12 26.79
N ARG A 888 -2.45 -43.71 27.17
CA ARG A 888 -3.73 -43.02 27.39
C ARG A 888 -4.46 -43.53 28.66
N PRO A 889 -4.17 -42.96 29.84
CA PRO A 889 -4.72 -43.45 31.11
C PRO A 889 -6.21 -43.20 31.32
N ASP A 890 -6.82 -42.27 30.58
CA ASP A 890 -8.23 -41.88 30.72
C ASP A 890 -9.16 -42.71 29.81
N TRP A 891 -8.71 -43.85 29.29
CA TRP A 891 -9.43 -44.61 28.29
C TRP A 891 -10.35 -45.69 28.88
N ALA A 892 -11.54 -45.27 29.31
CA ALA A 892 -12.52 -46.13 29.98
C ALA A 892 -12.78 -47.49 29.27
N ARG A 893 -12.94 -47.49 27.93
CA ARG A 893 -13.16 -48.72 27.16
C ARG A 893 -12.01 -49.73 27.31
N VAL A 894 -10.76 -49.26 27.31
CA VAL A 894 -9.57 -50.13 27.43
C VAL A 894 -9.44 -50.67 28.86
N HIS A 895 -9.74 -49.86 29.88
CA HIS A 895 -9.90 -50.36 31.25
C HIS A 895 -10.93 -51.48 31.32
N ALA A 896 -12.11 -51.31 30.71
CA ALA A 896 -13.13 -52.36 30.68
C ALA A 896 -12.62 -53.64 30.00
N ASN A 897 -11.97 -53.51 28.83
CA ASN A 897 -11.41 -54.64 28.09
C ASN A 897 -10.35 -55.40 28.89
N ARG A 898 -9.44 -54.69 29.58
CA ARG A 898 -8.42 -55.29 30.44
C ARG A 898 -9.02 -55.91 31.70
N GLY A 899 -10.01 -55.25 32.31
CA GLY A 899 -10.76 -55.77 33.44
C GLY A 899 -11.45 -57.10 33.13
N TRP A 900 -12.06 -57.24 31.95
CA TRP A 900 -12.61 -58.52 31.50
C TRP A 900 -11.52 -59.58 31.29
N ALA A 901 -10.39 -59.23 30.67
CA ALA A 901 -9.26 -60.15 30.50
C ALA A 901 -8.68 -60.64 31.84
N TYR A 902 -8.64 -59.78 32.86
CA TYR A 902 -8.28 -60.15 34.23
C TYR A 902 -9.27 -61.14 34.86
N LEU A 903 -10.58 -60.99 34.62
CA LEU A 903 -11.56 -61.98 35.10
C LEU A 903 -11.41 -63.36 34.43
N PHE A 904 -11.05 -63.40 33.14
CA PHE A 904 -10.79 -64.65 32.43
C PHE A 904 -9.51 -65.34 32.91
N THR A 905 -8.52 -64.58 33.37
CA THR A 905 -7.25 -65.09 33.95
C THR A 905 -7.31 -65.27 35.47
N ASN A 906 -8.50 -65.12 36.08
CA ASN A 906 -8.76 -65.28 37.51
C ASN A 906 -7.96 -64.30 38.41
N ALA A 907 -7.83 -63.04 37.99
CA ALA A 907 -7.24 -61.93 38.74
C ALA A 907 -8.32 -60.88 39.15
N PRO A 908 -9.24 -61.21 40.06
CA PRO A 908 -10.42 -60.39 40.33
C PRO A 908 -10.12 -59.04 41.03
N GLU A 909 -9.01 -58.91 41.77
CA GLU A 909 -8.59 -57.66 42.40
C GLU A 909 -8.18 -56.62 41.36
N LEU A 910 -7.41 -57.02 40.36
CA LEU A 910 -6.99 -56.16 39.24
C LEU A 910 -8.18 -55.81 38.34
N ALA A 911 -9.06 -56.78 38.09
CA ALA A 911 -10.31 -56.53 37.37
C ALA A 911 -11.18 -55.48 38.08
N PHE A 912 -11.30 -55.57 39.41
CA PHE A 912 -12.04 -54.60 40.21
C PHE A 912 -11.45 -53.18 40.05
N GLN A 913 -10.13 -53.03 40.13
CA GLN A 913 -9.47 -51.72 39.97
C GLN A 913 -9.75 -51.11 38.60
N ASP A 914 -9.68 -51.90 37.53
CA ASP A 914 -9.96 -51.43 36.18
C ASP A 914 -11.43 -51.05 36.00
N PHE A 915 -12.39 -51.87 36.44
CA PHE A 915 -13.80 -51.50 36.36
C PHE A 915 -14.18 -50.33 37.26
N ASP A 916 -13.51 -50.16 38.42
CA ASP A 916 -13.67 -48.97 39.24
C ASP A 916 -13.15 -47.71 38.53
N ALA A 917 -12.05 -47.83 37.78
CA ALA A 917 -11.59 -46.76 36.90
C ALA A 917 -12.61 -46.44 35.80
N VAL A 918 -13.26 -47.44 35.18
CA VAL A 918 -14.36 -47.20 34.22
C VAL A 918 -15.47 -46.38 34.86
N VAL A 919 -15.93 -46.76 36.06
CA VAL A 919 -17.01 -46.04 36.76
C VAL A 919 -16.61 -44.59 37.11
N ARG A 920 -15.34 -44.33 37.41
CA ARG A 920 -14.86 -42.96 37.64
C ARG A 920 -14.75 -42.14 36.34
N LEU A 921 -14.24 -42.75 35.27
CA LEU A 921 -14.01 -42.08 33.98
C LEU A 921 -15.30 -41.89 33.17
N ALA A 922 -16.21 -42.85 33.23
CA ALA A 922 -17.49 -42.86 32.53
C ALA A 922 -18.61 -43.33 33.48
N PRO A 923 -19.09 -42.45 34.39
CA PRO A 923 -20.11 -42.83 35.37
C PRO A 923 -21.45 -43.24 34.75
N SER A 924 -21.74 -42.87 33.50
CA SER A 924 -22.93 -43.33 32.78
C SER A 924 -22.79 -44.70 32.14
N ASP A 925 -21.57 -45.28 32.09
CA ASP A 925 -21.32 -46.54 31.40
C ASP A 925 -21.85 -47.74 32.21
N PRO A 926 -22.92 -48.41 31.74
CA PRO A 926 -23.48 -49.57 32.44
C PRO A 926 -22.53 -50.77 32.51
N ASP A 927 -21.59 -50.90 31.56
CA ASP A 927 -20.69 -52.05 31.51
C ASP A 927 -19.57 -51.96 32.56
N GLY A 928 -19.20 -50.75 32.97
CA GLY A 928 -18.29 -50.53 34.11
C GLY A 928 -18.84 -51.10 35.41
N TYR A 929 -20.10 -50.77 35.75
CA TYR A 929 -20.77 -51.33 36.91
C TYR A 929 -20.98 -52.84 36.80
N GLY A 930 -21.40 -53.33 35.63
CA GLY A 930 -21.60 -54.76 35.40
C GLY A 930 -20.32 -55.59 35.56
N GLY A 931 -19.19 -55.07 35.04
CA GLY A 931 -17.87 -55.66 35.21
C GLY A 931 -17.38 -55.61 36.66
N ARG A 932 -17.57 -54.48 37.36
CA ARG A 932 -17.21 -54.33 38.78
C ARG A 932 -17.99 -55.28 39.67
N GLY A 933 -19.29 -55.46 39.39
CA GLY A 933 -20.13 -56.46 40.04
C GLY A 933 -19.61 -57.89 39.81
N ALA A 934 -19.23 -58.23 38.58
CA ALA A 934 -18.65 -59.54 38.25
C ALA A 934 -17.31 -59.80 38.97
N ALA A 935 -16.48 -58.77 39.15
CA ALA A 935 -15.25 -58.86 39.94
C ALA A 935 -15.54 -59.04 41.44
N ARG A 936 -16.46 -58.25 42.00
CA ARG A 936 -16.88 -58.35 43.41
C ARG A 936 -17.45 -59.71 43.78
N VAL A 937 -18.19 -60.36 42.87
CA VAL A 937 -18.62 -61.76 43.03
C VAL A 937 -17.43 -62.69 43.27
N ARG A 938 -16.37 -62.59 42.47
CA ARG A 938 -15.17 -63.43 42.59
C ARG A 938 -14.41 -63.15 43.89
N LEU A 939 -14.44 -61.90 44.36
CA LEU A 939 -13.91 -61.46 45.66
C LEU A 939 -14.82 -61.82 46.85
N ARG A 940 -15.93 -62.52 46.62
CA ARG A 940 -16.96 -62.86 47.63
C ARG A 940 -17.64 -61.65 48.29
N GLN A 941 -17.61 -60.49 47.64
CA GLN A 941 -18.26 -59.25 48.08
C GLN A 941 -19.70 -59.17 47.54
N HIS A 942 -20.52 -60.17 47.89
CA HIS A 942 -21.79 -60.43 47.22
C HIS A 942 -22.85 -59.32 47.33
N ARG A 943 -22.94 -58.62 48.47
CA ARG A 943 -23.89 -57.49 48.63
C ARG A 943 -23.53 -56.29 47.75
N ALA A 944 -22.25 -55.92 47.74
CA ALA A 944 -21.75 -54.84 46.90
C ALA A 944 -21.84 -55.19 45.40
N ALA A 945 -21.67 -56.48 45.06
CA ALA A 945 -21.86 -56.97 43.69
C ALA A 945 -23.32 -56.82 43.21
N ALA A 946 -24.30 -57.12 44.06
CA ALA A 946 -25.71 -56.96 43.73
C ALA A 946 -26.09 -55.49 43.47
N SER A 947 -25.54 -54.56 44.27
CA SER A 947 -25.74 -53.12 44.08
C SER A 947 -25.14 -52.60 42.77
N ASP A 948 -23.93 -53.03 42.41
CA ASP A 948 -23.31 -52.65 41.13
C ASP A 948 -24.12 -53.17 39.93
N VAL A 949 -24.62 -54.40 40.00
CA VAL A 949 -25.44 -54.97 38.92
C VAL A 949 -26.78 -54.25 38.79
N GLU A 950 -27.38 -53.81 39.89
CA GLU A 950 -28.60 -53.00 39.85
C GLU A 950 -28.35 -51.67 39.13
N GLU A 951 -27.21 -51.02 39.44
CA GLU A 951 -26.81 -49.78 38.78
C GLU A 951 -26.52 -49.99 37.28
N SER A 952 -25.90 -51.12 36.91
CA SER A 952 -25.66 -51.52 35.51
C SER A 952 -26.97 -51.66 34.73
N LEU A 953 -27.99 -52.30 35.32
CA LEU A 953 -29.31 -52.48 34.70
C LEU A 953 -30.11 -51.17 34.63
N ARG A 954 -29.95 -50.28 35.62
CA ARG A 954 -30.62 -48.97 35.63
C ARG A 954 -30.09 -48.04 34.55
N ARG A 955 -28.79 -48.13 34.23
CA ARG A 955 -28.09 -47.21 33.31
C ARG A 955 -28.07 -47.65 31.85
N GLY A 956 -28.36 -48.91 31.55
CA GLY A 956 -28.19 -49.46 30.20
C GLY A 956 -29.32 -50.36 29.75
N GLU A 957 -29.52 -50.44 28.43
CA GLU A 957 -30.53 -51.32 27.84
C GLU A 957 -30.36 -52.80 28.24
N PRO A 958 -31.44 -53.56 28.41
CA PRO A 958 -31.35 -54.97 28.80
C PRO A 958 -30.85 -55.86 27.65
N THR A 959 -29.53 -55.95 27.48
CA THR A 959 -28.92 -56.88 26.51
C THR A 959 -28.83 -58.30 27.08
N PRO A 960 -28.87 -59.37 26.25
CA PRO A 960 -28.76 -60.75 26.72
C PRO A 960 -27.53 -60.99 27.60
N ARG A 961 -26.38 -60.40 27.23
CA ARG A 961 -25.14 -60.48 28.02
C ARG A 961 -25.26 -59.79 29.38
N ARG A 962 -25.87 -58.60 29.43
CA ARG A 962 -26.04 -57.82 30.68
C ARG A 962 -27.01 -58.51 31.62
N LEU A 963 -28.15 -58.98 31.10
CA LEU A 963 -29.13 -59.76 31.86
C LEU A 963 -28.52 -61.06 32.39
N TYR A 964 -27.75 -61.78 31.57
CA TYR A 964 -27.07 -63.00 32.00
C TYR A 964 -26.07 -62.74 33.13
N ASN A 965 -25.21 -61.72 32.98
CA ASN A 965 -24.24 -61.35 34.02
C ASN A 965 -24.93 -60.90 35.31
N ALA A 966 -26.05 -60.18 35.17
CA ALA A 966 -26.85 -59.73 36.30
C ALA A 966 -27.48 -60.90 37.05
N ALA A 967 -28.16 -61.79 36.33
CA ALA A 967 -28.79 -62.99 36.88
C ALA A 967 -27.78 -63.88 37.61
N ARG A 968 -26.61 -64.10 37.02
CA ARG A 968 -25.53 -64.87 37.64
C ARG A 968 -25.06 -64.25 38.95
N THR A 969 -24.88 -62.92 38.97
CA THR A 969 -24.44 -62.17 40.15
C THR A 969 -25.49 -62.21 41.26
N TYR A 970 -26.77 -61.99 40.94
CA TYR A 970 -27.86 -62.11 41.90
C TYR A 970 -28.00 -63.52 42.46
N ALA A 971 -27.90 -64.55 41.62
CA ALA A 971 -27.97 -65.94 42.08
C ALA A 971 -26.86 -66.28 43.08
N GLN A 972 -25.62 -65.84 42.81
CA GLN A 972 -24.48 -66.05 43.70
C GLN A 972 -24.60 -65.23 44.99
N ALA A 973 -25.16 -64.03 44.93
CA ALA A 973 -25.41 -63.23 46.12
C ALA A 973 -26.52 -63.80 47.00
N ALA A 974 -27.61 -64.30 46.39
CA ALA A 974 -28.69 -64.97 47.08
C ALA A 974 -28.22 -66.24 47.81
N ALA A 975 -27.34 -67.03 47.19
CA ALA A 975 -26.77 -68.23 47.82
C ALA A 975 -26.01 -67.91 49.12
N VAL A 976 -25.28 -66.79 49.17
CA VAL A 976 -24.58 -66.35 50.39
C VAL A 976 -25.54 -65.80 51.44
N ALA A 977 -26.56 -65.03 51.03
CA ALA A 977 -27.58 -64.56 51.96
C ALA A 977 -28.30 -65.72 52.66
N VAL A 978 -28.63 -66.80 51.94
CA VAL A 978 -29.22 -68.03 52.50
C VAL A 978 -28.29 -68.71 53.52
N LEU A 979 -26.99 -68.78 53.23
CA LEU A 979 -26.00 -69.35 54.14
C LEU A 979 -25.79 -68.49 55.41
N GLU A 980 -25.82 -67.16 55.29
CA GLU A 980 -25.73 -66.24 56.42
C GLU A 980 -26.94 -66.33 57.35
N VAL A 981 -28.16 -66.42 56.78
CA VAL A 981 -29.40 -66.64 57.54
C VAL A 981 -29.34 -67.99 58.25
N GLY A 982 -28.86 -69.04 57.58
CA GLY A 982 -28.67 -70.37 58.18
C GLY A 982 -27.56 -70.44 59.24
N ARG A 983 -26.57 -69.53 59.23
CA ARG A 983 -25.57 -69.39 60.30
C ARG A 983 -26.08 -68.56 61.48
N ARG A 984 -26.80 -67.46 61.22
CA ARG A 984 -27.45 -66.66 62.28
C ARG A 984 -28.54 -67.43 63.00
N GLY A 985 -29.33 -68.23 62.29
CA GLY A 985 -30.30 -69.14 62.88
C GLY A 985 -29.65 -70.19 63.79
N ARG A 986 -28.47 -70.72 63.40
CA ARG A 986 -27.67 -71.66 64.21
C ARG A 986 -26.92 -71.02 65.39
N ALA A 987 -26.52 -69.75 65.27
CA ALA A 987 -25.95 -68.98 66.38
C ALA A 987 -27.03 -68.62 67.41
N ALA A 988 -28.21 -68.18 66.96
CA ALA A 988 -29.35 -67.88 67.83
C ALA A 988 -29.90 -69.11 68.58
N THR A 989 -29.80 -70.32 68.01
CA THR A 989 -30.12 -71.57 68.73
C THR A 989 -29.04 -72.02 69.70
N ARG A 990 -27.80 -71.54 69.53
CA ARG A 990 -26.66 -71.87 70.40
C ARG A 990 -26.50 -70.89 71.57
N ASP A 991 -27.04 -69.67 71.45
CA ASP A 991 -27.19 -68.70 72.56
C ASP A 991 -28.50 -68.91 73.35
N ALA A 992 -29.45 -69.68 72.82
CA ALA A 992 -30.71 -70.04 73.48
C ALA A 992 -30.68 -71.42 74.18
N LEU A 993 -29.59 -72.17 74.01
CA LEU A 993 -29.23 -73.38 74.76
C LEU A 993 -28.12 -73.00 75.75
#